data_AF-A0A7G8TFK2-F1
#
_entry.id   AF-A0A7G8TFK2-F1
#
_cell.length_a   1.000
_cell.length_b   1.000
_cell.length_c   1.000
_cell.angle_alpha   90.00
_cell.angle_beta   90.00
_cell.angle_gamma   90.00
#
_symmetry.space_group_name_H-M   'P 1'
#
loop_
_entity.id
_entity.type
_entity.pdbx_description
1 polymer ?
#
loop_
_entity_poly.entity_id
_entity_poly.type
_entity_poly.pdbx_seq_one_letter_code
_entity_poly.pdbx_strand_id
1 'polypeptide(L)'
;MIVKNEEKTLDRCLSSLKPLMEAVESELIITDTGSTDSTVEIAKKYTDHIIHFEWCDDFSAARNTGLKEARGEWFLFLDGDEWFENTDELIEFFTSGECDRYGSASYVVRNYTDSSGKNYIDFHALRLNRVIENCLFINQVHEAMPRITPTKFFKDYAHHYGYVCYSRRERMKKSQRNIRLLEMELEENPLNLKAYYELSREYFGFYDLDTVEYYCTRGLKIEEEHPDHIWKLSIFQSYVKALYKGKAYQKVLELVEKMVREDPQMEIIWMDYHYYAQNAAFQIRDYERSNSHGLAYLKVYEQYQAGRLDNNMLLFANFDHIKETDKEQVLYLLGVSFLFLHNYKEVEKIIDQLDSLDPAVLGHGLLLISRMCAETEKWEQLASFYQNKRSVEASYKIDIMKEIEAVLPLEEKMRADAAIAFAALPDKDDAYVRMNCLRNEESNGDKDAVECELDWFLRWEGKWSTVYSDVLFFAMQEKMNILKFILKIEVDEFRPIIDNMQKHHNNFPEVIKEYLKSYSFENLKGLYWSICLRENLLMMETKNFAANEDEMKFFIEYARQSAKYVRSIFRSELLSPDRVTILPRAYRFGFYMGQALAAQEKSDSESYLRNLRFALKSYEGMNRPISVLLDYFEQEEKLRREKAEEFNKLAKQVKERIKILISQGKLKEAGQVTAQLAALMPNDPDVVKFRTLTHTEPDMKELAAQLPQ
;
A
#
# COMPACT_ATOMS: atom_id res chain seq x y z
N MET A 1 31.24 -34.61 -6.76
CA MET A 1 30.18 -33.69 -7.25
C MET A 1 29.44 -34.36 -8.40
N ILE A 2 28.12 -34.21 -8.48
CA ILE A 2 27.33 -34.65 -9.66
C ILE A 2 27.04 -33.42 -10.54
N VAL A 3 27.05 -33.56 -11.86
CA VAL A 3 26.79 -32.44 -12.79
C VAL A 3 25.85 -32.86 -13.92
N LYS A 4 25.08 -31.89 -14.45
CA LYS A 4 24.24 -32.05 -15.64
C LYS A 4 23.90 -30.71 -16.31
N ASN A 5 24.51 -30.42 -17.45
CA ASN A 5 24.26 -29.20 -18.23
C ASN A 5 24.43 -27.90 -17.42
N GLU A 6 25.56 -27.75 -16.74
CA GLU A 6 25.90 -26.63 -15.87
C GLU A 6 26.98 -25.72 -16.46
N GLU A 7 27.07 -25.61 -17.80
CA GLU A 7 28.13 -24.82 -18.47
C GLU A 7 28.18 -23.35 -18.03
N LYS A 8 27.07 -22.83 -17.50
CA LYS A 8 26.92 -21.44 -17.05
C LYS A 8 27.49 -21.19 -15.66
N THR A 9 27.58 -22.21 -14.80
CA THR A 9 27.88 -22.05 -13.36
C THR A 9 29.07 -22.87 -12.91
N LEU A 10 29.35 -24.00 -13.56
CA LEU A 10 30.35 -24.96 -13.10
C LEU A 10 31.76 -24.38 -12.98
N ASP A 11 32.19 -23.52 -13.91
CA ASP A 11 33.52 -22.90 -13.86
C ASP A 11 33.68 -22.00 -12.62
N ARG A 12 32.61 -21.28 -12.24
CA ARG A 12 32.57 -20.46 -11.02
C ARG A 12 32.55 -21.34 -9.77
N CYS A 13 31.73 -22.38 -9.77
CA CYS A 13 31.66 -23.39 -8.71
C CYS A 13 33.05 -23.96 -8.40
N LEU A 14 33.71 -24.54 -9.40
CA LEU A 14 35.01 -25.18 -9.24
C LEU A 14 36.13 -24.18 -8.95
N SER A 15 36.08 -22.97 -9.50
CA SER A 15 37.03 -21.91 -9.15
C SER A 15 36.93 -21.49 -7.70
N SER A 16 35.73 -21.48 -7.09
CA SER A 16 35.57 -21.14 -5.67
C SER A 16 36.21 -22.14 -4.71
N LEU A 17 36.40 -23.39 -5.16
CA LEU A 17 37.02 -24.45 -4.35
C LEU A 17 38.55 -24.49 -4.48
N LYS A 18 39.15 -23.75 -5.44
CA LYS A 18 40.60 -23.76 -5.65
C LYS A 18 41.40 -23.43 -4.38
N PRO A 19 41.09 -22.38 -3.60
CA PRO A 19 41.85 -22.08 -2.39
C PRO A 19 41.86 -23.23 -1.38
N LEU A 20 40.72 -23.93 -1.23
CA LEU A 20 40.62 -25.11 -0.38
C LEU A 20 41.48 -26.28 -0.90
N MET A 21 41.39 -26.58 -2.20
CA MET A 21 42.17 -27.66 -2.82
C MET A 21 43.68 -27.39 -2.85
N GLU A 22 44.09 -26.12 -2.85
CA GLU A 22 45.50 -25.71 -2.75
C GLU A 22 46.04 -25.82 -1.32
N ALA A 23 45.19 -25.58 -0.30
CA ALA A 23 45.58 -25.59 1.10
C ALA A 23 45.47 -26.97 1.78
N VAL A 24 44.58 -27.84 1.29
CA VAL A 24 44.30 -29.16 1.86
C VAL A 24 44.45 -30.21 0.76
N GLU A 25 45.17 -31.31 1.05
CA GLU A 25 45.32 -32.41 0.11
C GLU A 25 43.93 -32.96 -0.28
N SER A 26 43.55 -32.75 -1.53
CA SER A 26 42.19 -32.96 -2.01
C SER A 26 42.21 -33.65 -3.37
N GLU A 27 41.20 -34.49 -3.61
CA GLU A 27 40.87 -34.99 -4.95
C GLU A 27 39.50 -34.45 -5.38
N LEU A 28 39.36 -34.11 -6.66
CA LEU A 28 38.10 -33.66 -7.24
C LEU A 28 37.53 -34.76 -8.14
N ILE A 29 36.37 -35.30 -7.76
CA ILE A 29 35.64 -36.32 -8.51
C ILE A 29 34.36 -35.72 -9.07
N ILE A 30 34.23 -35.77 -10.40
CA ILE A 30 33.03 -35.31 -11.12
C ILE A 30 32.29 -36.52 -11.67
N THR A 31 31.01 -36.66 -11.30
CA THR A 31 30.11 -37.65 -11.88
C THR A 31 29.14 -36.94 -12.82
N ASP A 32 29.36 -37.07 -14.12
CA ASP A 32 28.51 -36.50 -15.16
C ASP A 32 27.30 -37.42 -15.42
N THR A 33 26.10 -36.88 -15.29
CA THR A 33 24.83 -37.63 -15.43
C THR A 33 24.19 -37.48 -16.82
N GLY A 34 25.04 -37.31 -17.84
CA GLY A 34 24.66 -37.15 -19.24
C GLY A 34 24.53 -35.70 -19.69
N SER A 35 25.57 -34.90 -19.48
CA SER A 35 25.63 -33.53 -20.04
C SER A 35 25.75 -33.55 -21.56
N THR A 36 25.13 -32.58 -22.20
CA THR A 36 25.08 -32.37 -23.66
C THR A 36 25.68 -31.03 -24.09
N ASP A 37 26.06 -30.20 -23.13
CA ASP A 37 26.68 -28.89 -23.31
C ASP A 37 28.18 -28.93 -22.95
N SER A 38 28.78 -27.76 -22.73
CA SER A 38 30.23 -27.66 -22.46
C SER A 38 30.65 -28.10 -21.04
N THR A 39 29.74 -28.63 -20.22
CA THR A 39 29.99 -28.99 -18.80
C THR A 39 31.21 -29.90 -18.62
N VAL A 40 31.30 -30.99 -19.39
CA VAL A 40 32.41 -31.95 -19.28
C VAL A 40 33.75 -31.31 -19.67
N GLU A 41 33.75 -30.46 -20.70
CA GLU A 41 34.97 -29.75 -21.13
C GLU A 41 35.42 -28.70 -20.10
N ILE A 42 34.49 -28.10 -19.36
CA ILE A 42 34.82 -27.22 -18.24
C ILE A 42 35.42 -28.04 -17.09
N ALA A 43 34.81 -29.17 -16.71
CA ALA A 43 35.28 -30.04 -15.65
C ALA A 43 36.73 -30.53 -15.88
N LYS A 44 37.08 -30.88 -17.12
CA LYS A 44 38.43 -31.32 -17.52
C LYS A 44 39.55 -30.31 -17.23
N LYS A 45 39.22 -29.03 -17.01
CA LYS A 45 40.20 -28.01 -16.62
C LYS A 45 40.64 -28.13 -15.17
N TYR A 46 39.86 -28.83 -14.33
CA TYR A 46 40.04 -28.91 -12.88
C TYR A 46 40.39 -30.33 -12.40
N THR A 47 39.96 -31.37 -13.13
CA THR A 47 40.28 -32.76 -12.80
C THR A 47 40.23 -33.67 -14.03
N ASP A 48 41.06 -34.71 -14.01
CA ASP A 48 40.98 -35.82 -14.97
C ASP A 48 40.03 -36.93 -14.49
N HIS A 49 39.55 -36.87 -13.24
CA HIS A 49 38.71 -37.89 -12.63
C HIS A 49 37.22 -37.62 -12.87
N ILE A 50 36.78 -37.87 -14.11
CA ILE A 50 35.40 -37.68 -14.56
C ILE A 50 34.76 -39.05 -14.84
N ILE A 51 33.68 -39.34 -14.13
CA ILE A 51 32.90 -40.58 -14.23
C ILE A 51 31.61 -40.28 -15.00
N HIS A 52 31.34 -41.05 -16.05
CA HIS A 52 30.05 -40.98 -16.73
C HIS A 52 29.05 -41.95 -16.09
N PHE A 53 27.90 -41.43 -15.68
CA PHE A 53 26.81 -42.18 -15.06
C PHE A 53 25.52 -42.01 -15.87
N GLU A 54 24.90 -43.11 -16.27
CA GLU A 54 23.62 -43.06 -16.97
C GLU A 54 22.48 -42.71 -16.00
N TRP A 55 21.79 -41.59 -16.25
CA TRP A 55 20.72 -41.12 -15.37
C TRP A 55 19.60 -42.16 -15.22
N CYS A 56 19.39 -42.63 -13.99
CA CYS A 56 18.42 -43.69 -13.67
C CYS A 56 17.31 -43.23 -12.71
N ASP A 57 16.97 -41.93 -12.71
CA ASP A 57 15.98 -41.35 -11.80
C ASP A 57 16.35 -41.46 -10.30
N ASP A 58 17.64 -41.59 -9.97
CA ASP A 58 18.14 -41.70 -8.59
C ASP A 58 19.40 -40.83 -8.39
N PHE A 59 19.27 -39.75 -7.61
CA PHE A 59 20.37 -38.86 -7.26
C PHE A 59 21.39 -39.53 -6.32
N SER A 60 20.93 -40.35 -5.37
CA SER A 60 21.81 -41.13 -4.50
C SER A 60 22.68 -42.09 -5.28
N ALA A 61 22.15 -42.78 -6.29
CA ALA A 61 22.92 -43.70 -7.13
C ALA A 61 24.07 -42.97 -7.87
N ALA A 62 23.80 -41.77 -8.40
CA ALA A 62 24.82 -40.95 -9.04
C ALA A 62 25.90 -40.51 -8.03
N ARG A 63 25.52 -39.98 -6.85
CA ARG A 63 26.49 -39.58 -5.81
C ARG A 63 27.29 -40.75 -5.25
N ASN A 64 26.64 -41.88 -5.03
CA ASN A 64 27.28 -43.10 -4.55
C ASN A 64 28.29 -43.66 -5.54
N THR A 65 28.11 -43.42 -6.85
CA THR A 65 29.11 -43.78 -7.86
C THR A 65 30.39 -42.97 -7.67
N GLY A 66 30.29 -41.65 -7.48
CA GLY A 66 31.45 -40.81 -7.15
C GLY A 66 32.06 -41.13 -5.78
N LEU A 67 31.23 -41.39 -4.77
CA LEU A 67 31.69 -41.73 -3.41
C LEU A 67 32.52 -43.02 -3.36
N LYS A 68 32.19 -44.02 -4.19
CA LYS A 68 32.95 -45.28 -4.28
C LYS A 68 34.36 -45.11 -4.80
N GLU A 69 34.59 -44.09 -5.63
CA GLU A 69 35.92 -43.78 -6.18
C GLU A 69 36.73 -42.86 -5.25
N ALA A 70 36.10 -42.28 -4.23
CA ALA A 70 36.75 -41.40 -3.27
C ALA A 70 37.66 -42.17 -2.30
N ARG A 71 38.80 -41.55 -1.99
CA ARG A 71 39.89 -42.07 -1.15
C ARG A 71 40.19 -41.16 0.04
N GLY A 72 39.66 -39.94 0.04
CA GLY A 72 39.80 -39.00 1.16
C GLY A 72 39.14 -39.50 2.46
N GLU A 73 39.68 -39.08 3.60
CA GLU A 73 39.10 -39.33 4.93
C GLU A 73 37.78 -38.57 5.15
N TRP A 74 37.62 -37.47 4.41
CA TRP A 74 36.44 -36.62 4.42
C TRP A 74 35.87 -36.50 3.01
N PHE A 75 34.54 -36.44 2.92
CA PHE A 75 33.81 -36.27 1.68
C PHE A 75 32.98 -34.98 1.73
N LEU A 76 33.37 -34.01 0.89
CA LEU A 76 32.62 -32.79 0.62
C LEU A 76 31.86 -32.94 -0.70
N PHE A 77 30.59 -32.55 -0.74
CA PHE A 77 29.87 -32.40 -2.00
C PHE A 77 29.24 -31.03 -2.15
N LEU A 78 29.36 -30.48 -3.36
CA LEU A 78 28.65 -29.30 -3.85
C LEU A 78 27.79 -29.70 -5.05
N ASP A 79 26.77 -28.88 -5.33
CA ASP A 79 26.08 -28.90 -6.62
C ASP A 79 26.79 -27.91 -7.57
N GLY A 80 26.83 -28.16 -8.87
CA GLY A 80 27.64 -27.35 -9.79
C GLY A 80 27.04 -25.99 -10.15
N ASP A 81 25.90 -25.65 -9.55
CA ASP A 81 25.31 -24.32 -9.50
C ASP A 81 25.48 -23.61 -8.14
N GLU A 82 26.37 -24.13 -7.29
CA GLU A 82 26.79 -23.53 -6.03
C GLU A 82 28.22 -23.00 -6.05
N TRP A 83 28.53 -21.95 -5.29
CA TRP A 83 29.91 -21.50 -5.09
C TRP A 83 30.09 -20.76 -3.76
N PHE A 84 31.28 -20.87 -3.17
CA PHE A 84 31.66 -20.09 -2.00
C PHE A 84 32.21 -18.73 -2.41
N GLU A 85 31.94 -17.70 -1.59
CA GLU A 85 32.68 -16.43 -1.69
C GLU A 85 33.98 -16.49 -0.88
N ASN A 86 33.98 -17.24 0.23
CA ASN A 86 35.14 -17.50 1.06
C ASN A 86 35.17 -18.98 1.51
N THR A 87 36.35 -19.59 1.55
CA THR A 87 36.60 -20.94 2.05
C THR A 87 37.53 -20.97 3.27
N ASP A 88 37.88 -19.82 3.85
CA ASP A 88 38.83 -19.73 4.96
C ASP A 88 38.43 -20.59 6.16
N GLU A 89 37.14 -20.61 6.54
CA GLU A 89 36.69 -21.41 7.69
C GLU A 89 36.84 -22.92 7.43
N LEU A 90 36.61 -23.36 6.19
CA LEU A 90 36.86 -24.74 5.76
C LEU A 90 38.36 -25.07 5.79
N ILE A 91 39.20 -24.15 5.29
CA ILE A 91 40.66 -24.32 5.29
C ILE A 91 41.17 -24.43 6.73
N GLU A 92 40.75 -23.52 7.62
CA GLU A 92 41.12 -23.53 9.04
C GLU A 92 40.69 -24.81 9.74
N PHE A 93 39.47 -25.29 9.45
CA PHE A 93 38.95 -26.54 10.02
C PHE A 93 39.85 -27.75 9.78
N PHE A 94 40.38 -27.89 8.56
CA PHE A 94 41.27 -29.00 8.21
C PHE A 94 42.73 -28.75 8.62
N THR A 95 43.23 -27.51 8.48
CA THR A 95 44.65 -27.21 8.70
C THR A 95 45.01 -27.03 10.19
N SER A 96 44.02 -26.71 11.05
CA SER A 96 44.23 -26.58 12.50
C SER A 96 44.18 -27.91 13.27
N GLY A 97 43.69 -28.98 12.64
CA GLY A 97 43.36 -30.25 13.30
C GLY A 97 42.01 -30.24 14.05
N GLU A 98 41.22 -29.17 13.95
CA GLU A 98 39.87 -29.13 14.53
C GLU A 98 38.98 -30.27 14.01
N CYS A 99 39.15 -30.66 12.74
CA CYS A 99 38.39 -31.74 12.11
C CYS A 99 38.40 -33.06 12.88
N ASP A 100 39.42 -33.35 13.68
CA ASP A 100 39.52 -34.59 14.48
C ASP A 100 38.46 -34.71 15.59
N ARG A 101 37.77 -33.62 15.90
CA ARG A 101 36.73 -33.56 16.92
C ARG A 101 35.32 -33.85 16.39
N TYR A 102 35.17 -33.95 15.06
CA TYR A 102 33.87 -33.98 14.41
C TYR A 102 33.73 -35.18 13.46
N GLY A 103 32.51 -35.70 13.36
CA GLY A 103 32.15 -36.74 12.39
C GLY A 103 31.53 -36.19 11.11
N SER A 104 30.89 -35.03 11.22
CA SER A 104 30.26 -34.31 10.10
C SER A 104 30.42 -32.81 10.26
N ALA A 105 30.19 -32.07 9.19
CA ALA A 105 30.01 -30.63 9.22
C ALA A 105 28.95 -30.15 8.22
N SER A 106 28.36 -29.00 8.53
CA SER A 106 27.43 -28.28 7.68
C SER A 106 27.92 -26.87 7.40
N TYR A 107 27.55 -26.34 6.24
CA TYR A 107 27.73 -24.93 5.89
C TYR A 107 26.38 -24.35 5.45
N VAL A 108 26.28 -23.03 5.41
CA VAL A 108 25.04 -22.37 4.99
C VAL A 108 24.92 -22.41 3.48
N VAL A 109 23.81 -22.92 2.95
CA VAL A 109 23.44 -22.76 1.53
C VAL A 109 22.47 -21.60 1.45
N ARG A 110 22.86 -20.54 0.74
CA ARG A 110 22.04 -19.38 0.45
C ARG A 110 21.25 -19.60 -0.83
N ASN A 111 20.01 -20.06 -0.67
CA ASN A 111 19.11 -20.38 -1.77
C ASN A 111 18.44 -19.10 -2.29
N TYR A 112 18.88 -18.60 -3.44
CA TYR A 112 18.27 -17.44 -4.07
C TYR A 112 16.92 -17.79 -4.70
N THR A 113 15.94 -16.91 -4.49
CA THR A 113 14.56 -17.07 -4.96
C THR A 113 14.24 -16.18 -6.16
N ASP A 114 15.15 -15.26 -6.49
CA ASP A 114 15.08 -14.40 -7.65
C ASP A 114 16.47 -14.18 -8.27
N SER A 115 16.50 -13.71 -9.52
CA SER A 115 17.73 -13.47 -10.27
C SER A 115 18.49 -12.20 -9.86
N SER A 116 17.92 -11.34 -9.02
CA SER A 116 18.58 -10.11 -8.53
C SER A 116 19.54 -10.38 -7.38
N GLY A 117 19.50 -11.58 -6.79
CA GLY A 117 20.33 -11.95 -5.64
C GLY A 117 19.92 -11.27 -4.35
N LYS A 118 18.73 -10.65 -4.29
CA LYS A 118 18.25 -9.90 -3.11
C LYS A 118 17.43 -10.76 -2.16
N ASN A 119 16.57 -11.65 -2.66
CA ASN A 119 15.76 -12.53 -1.81
C ASN A 119 16.32 -13.95 -1.78
N TYR A 120 16.56 -14.46 -0.57
CA TYR A 120 17.10 -15.78 -0.35
C TYR A 120 16.63 -16.42 0.97
N ILE A 121 16.80 -17.73 1.05
CA ILE A 121 16.60 -18.54 2.25
C ILE A 121 17.91 -19.26 2.56
N ASP A 122 18.40 -19.07 3.78
CA ASP A 122 19.60 -19.73 4.29
C ASP A 122 19.20 -21.03 5.00
N PHE A 123 19.97 -22.10 4.77
CA PHE A 123 19.77 -23.42 5.38
C PHE A 123 21.13 -24.08 5.63
N HIS A 124 21.30 -24.79 6.75
CA HIS A 124 22.54 -25.54 7.01
C HIS A 124 22.51 -26.89 6.29
N ALA A 125 23.31 -27.02 5.24
CA ALA A 125 23.41 -28.26 4.49
C ALA A 125 24.50 -29.17 5.06
N LEU A 126 24.12 -30.37 5.51
CA LEU A 126 25.05 -31.41 5.98
C LEU A 126 25.79 -32.06 4.80
N ARG A 127 26.82 -31.38 4.29
CA ARG A 127 27.49 -31.75 3.03
C ARG A 127 28.96 -32.13 3.18
N LEU A 128 29.45 -32.20 4.42
CA LEU A 128 30.79 -32.66 4.74
C LEU A 128 30.70 -33.80 5.78
N ASN A 129 31.22 -34.99 5.46
CA ASN A 129 31.17 -36.14 6.36
C ASN A 129 32.49 -36.91 6.36
N ARG A 130 32.85 -37.49 7.51
CA ARG A 130 33.90 -38.51 7.54
C ARG A 130 33.46 -39.72 6.75
N VAL A 131 34.38 -40.24 5.93
CA VAL A 131 34.17 -41.47 5.18
C VAL A 131 34.40 -42.64 6.12
N ILE A 132 33.34 -43.40 6.38
CA ILE A 132 33.38 -44.64 7.16
C ILE A 132 32.89 -45.81 6.31
N GLU A 133 33.22 -47.03 6.72
CA GLU A 133 32.77 -48.24 6.04
C GLU A 133 31.23 -48.27 5.92
N ASN A 134 30.72 -48.54 4.72
CA ASN A 134 29.28 -48.53 4.37
C ASN A 134 28.57 -47.16 4.41
N CYS A 135 29.29 -46.04 4.41
CA CYS A 135 28.67 -44.73 4.26
C CYS A 135 28.14 -44.55 2.83
N LEU A 136 26.83 -44.36 2.68
CA LEU A 136 26.15 -44.21 1.38
C LEU A 136 25.09 -43.11 1.47
N PHE A 137 24.89 -42.40 0.37
CA PHE A 137 23.70 -41.56 0.17
C PHE A 137 22.45 -42.44 0.13
N ILE A 138 21.42 -41.98 0.84
CA ILE A 138 20.08 -42.58 0.89
C ILE A 138 19.02 -41.58 0.40
N ASN A 139 17.88 -42.11 -0.07
CA ASN A 139 16.77 -41.42 -0.76
C ASN A 139 17.10 -41.09 -2.23
N GLN A 140 16.17 -41.36 -3.14
CA GLN A 140 16.30 -41.12 -4.58
C GLN A 140 16.37 -39.62 -4.91
N VAL A 141 15.74 -38.77 -4.10
CA VAL A 141 15.80 -37.30 -4.19
C VAL A 141 15.93 -36.67 -2.79
N HIS A 142 16.45 -35.44 -2.73
CA HIS A 142 16.85 -34.81 -1.46
C HIS A 142 17.81 -35.70 -0.67
N GLU A 143 18.66 -36.43 -1.37
CA GLU A 143 19.58 -37.42 -0.85
C GLU A 143 20.48 -36.85 0.25
N ALA A 144 20.75 -37.67 1.26
CA ALA A 144 21.61 -37.30 2.37
C ALA A 144 22.51 -38.47 2.76
N MET A 145 23.70 -38.16 3.25
CA MET A 145 24.53 -39.14 3.95
C MET A 145 24.10 -39.24 5.42
N PRO A 146 24.30 -40.41 6.06
CA PRO A 146 24.13 -40.55 7.50
C PRO A 146 24.96 -39.52 8.25
N ARG A 147 24.31 -38.85 9.20
CA ARG A 147 24.96 -37.88 10.08
C ARG A 147 25.81 -38.57 11.12
N ILE A 148 27.04 -38.09 11.32
CA ILE A 148 27.96 -38.56 12.35
C ILE A 148 28.24 -37.41 13.33
N THR A 149 27.99 -37.64 14.62
CA THR A 149 28.17 -36.63 15.67
C THR A 149 29.56 -36.73 16.31
N PRO A 150 30.14 -35.63 16.83
CA PRO A 150 29.63 -34.26 16.81
C PRO A 150 29.62 -33.63 15.41
N THR A 151 28.77 -32.62 15.20
CA THR A 151 28.66 -31.90 13.92
C THR A 151 29.18 -30.47 14.06
N LYS A 152 30.07 -30.04 13.16
CA LYS A 152 30.54 -28.66 13.05
C LYS A 152 29.55 -27.84 12.21
N PHE A 153 29.25 -26.62 12.62
CA PHE A 153 28.40 -25.68 11.87
C PHE A 153 29.23 -24.49 11.44
N PHE A 154 29.51 -24.39 10.15
CA PHE A 154 30.21 -23.27 9.54
C PHE A 154 29.27 -22.07 9.33
N LYS A 155 29.82 -20.87 9.41
CA LYS A 155 29.11 -19.61 9.18
C LYS A 155 29.25 -19.15 7.73
N ASP A 156 30.33 -19.53 7.05
CA ASP A 156 30.49 -19.28 5.63
C ASP A 156 29.35 -19.93 4.83
N TYR A 157 29.00 -19.30 3.70
CA TYR A 157 27.88 -19.73 2.89
C TYR A 157 28.25 -19.94 1.42
N ALA A 158 27.62 -20.95 0.82
CA ALA A 158 27.62 -21.15 -0.62
C ALA A 158 26.39 -20.45 -1.22
N HIS A 159 26.60 -19.69 -2.28
CA HIS A 159 25.54 -19.16 -3.11
C HIS A 159 24.88 -20.29 -3.89
N HIS A 160 23.55 -20.34 -3.97
CA HIS A 160 22.84 -21.36 -4.75
C HIS A 160 21.71 -20.74 -5.58
N TYR A 161 21.80 -20.87 -6.90
CA TYR A 161 20.83 -20.31 -7.85
C TYR A 161 19.88 -21.35 -8.47
N GLY A 162 19.99 -22.63 -8.08
CA GLY A 162 19.19 -23.73 -8.63
C GLY A 162 17.68 -23.65 -8.37
N TYR A 163 17.23 -22.70 -7.56
CA TYR A 163 15.81 -22.40 -7.32
C TYR A 163 15.29 -21.18 -8.10
N VAL A 164 16.16 -20.44 -8.79
CA VAL A 164 15.79 -19.32 -9.66
C VAL A 164 15.24 -19.86 -10.97
N CYS A 165 13.92 -20.08 -11.01
CA CYS A 165 13.22 -20.51 -12.21
C CYS A 165 12.84 -19.30 -13.08
N TYR A 166 13.16 -19.35 -14.38
CA TYR A 166 12.81 -18.28 -15.33
C TYR A 166 11.37 -18.39 -15.83
N SER A 167 10.71 -19.52 -15.57
CA SER A 167 9.29 -19.72 -15.89
C SER A 167 8.57 -20.59 -14.87
N ARG A 168 7.26 -20.38 -14.73
CA ARG A 168 6.37 -21.26 -13.94
C ARG A 168 6.43 -22.72 -14.42
N ARG A 169 6.56 -22.92 -15.74
CA ARG A 169 6.63 -24.26 -16.36
C ARG A 169 7.87 -25.03 -15.92
N GLU A 170 9.01 -24.36 -15.82
CA GLU A 170 10.26 -24.94 -15.35
C GLU A 170 10.17 -25.38 -13.90
N ARG A 171 9.68 -24.50 -13.02
CA ARG A 171 9.41 -24.82 -11.60
C ARG A 171 8.50 -26.04 -11.46
N MET A 172 7.40 -26.06 -12.22
CA MET A 172 6.45 -27.19 -12.21
C MET A 172 7.10 -28.50 -12.64
N LYS A 173 7.94 -28.51 -13.68
CA LYS A 173 8.62 -29.73 -14.13
C LYS A 173 9.57 -30.28 -13.07
N LYS A 174 10.36 -29.42 -12.42
CA LYS A 174 11.31 -29.82 -11.37
C LYS A 174 10.56 -30.45 -10.18
N SER A 175 9.52 -29.76 -9.72
CA SER A 175 8.71 -30.23 -8.59
C SER A 175 7.91 -31.50 -8.92
N GLN A 176 7.33 -31.63 -10.13
CA GLN A 176 6.67 -32.87 -10.57
C GLN A 176 7.61 -34.07 -10.60
N ARG A 177 8.86 -33.88 -11.04
CA ARG A 177 9.89 -34.92 -10.97
C ARG A 177 10.14 -35.30 -9.51
N ASN A 178 10.39 -34.33 -8.63
CA ASN A 178 10.65 -34.58 -7.22
C ASN A 178 9.49 -35.32 -6.53
N ILE A 179 8.24 -34.88 -6.75
CA ILE A 179 7.04 -35.53 -6.22
C ILE A 179 6.99 -37.01 -6.66
N ARG A 180 7.19 -37.30 -7.96
CA ARG A 180 7.20 -38.68 -8.45
C ARG A 180 8.24 -39.54 -7.75
N LEU A 181 9.46 -39.02 -7.56
CA LEU A 181 10.53 -39.77 -6.89
C LEU A 181 10.22 -40.00 -5.40
N LEU A 182 9.69 -39.00 -4.70
CA LEU A 182 9.28 -39.13 -3.31
C LEU A 182 8.09 -40.10 -3.13
N GLU A 183 7.15 -40.12 -4.07
CA GLU A 183 6.06 -41.10 -4.07
C GLU A 183 6.59 -42.53 -4.28
N MET A 184 7.55 -42.71 -5.20
CA MET A 184 8.23 -44.00 -5.39
C MET A 184 8.98 -44.44 -4.11
N GLU A 185 9.66 -43.52 -3.43
CA GLU A 185 10.30 -43.81 -2.14
C GLU A 185 9.30 -44.28 -1.07
N LEU A 186 8.09 -43.70 -1.03
CA LEU A 186 7.03 -44.12 -0.11
C LEU A 186 6.38 -45.45 -0.51
N GLU A 187 6.34 -45.78 -1.81
CA GLU A 187 5.90 -47.10 -2.28
C GLU A 187 6.88 -48.20 -1.85
N GLU A 188 8.20 -47.93 -1.92
CA GLU A 188 9.25 -48.86 -1.49
C GLU A 188 9.36 -48.94 0.04
N ASN A 189 9.30 -47.80 0.72
CA ASN A 189 9.40 -47.69 2.17
C ASN A 189 8.34 -46.72 2.73
N PRO A 190 7.15 -47.23 3.09
CA PRO A 190 6.10 -46.42 3.69
C PRO A 190 6.45 -45.80 5.05
N LEU A 191 7.58 -46.18 5.68
CA LEU A 191 8.03 -45.64 6.96
C LEU A 191 8.98 -44.43 6.81
N ASN A 192 9.26 -43.98 5.58
CA ASN A 192 10.16 -42.86 5.33
C ASN A 192 9.51 -41.51 5.69
N LEU A 193 9.59 -41.12 6.97
CA LEU A 193 9.02 -39.86 7.48
C LEU A 193 9.60 -38.61 6.80
N LYS A 194 10.85 -38.66 6.35
CA LYS A 194 11.44 -37.58 5.54
C LYS A 194 10.69 -37.37 4.23
N ALA A 195 10.31 -38.45 3.52
CA ALA A 195 9.58 -38.33 2.27
C ALA A 195 8.19 -37.68 2.49
N TYR A 196 7.51 -37.98 3.60
CA TYR A 196 6.28 -37.27 3.99
C TYR A 196 6.51 -35.77 4.19
N TYR A 197 7.58 -35.39 4.89
CA TYR A 197 7.96 -33.98 5.06
C TYR A 197 8.24 -33.31 3.71
N GLU A 198 9.09 -33.90 2.85
CA GLU A 198 9.46 -33.29 1.57
C GLU A 198 8.27 -33.21 0.60
N LEU A 199 7.39 -34.22 0.56
CA LEU A 199 6.14 -34.14 -0.20
C LEU A 199 5.27 -32.98 0.29
N SER A 200 5.12 -32.83 1.60
CA SER A 200 4.37 -31.72 2.19
C SER A 200 4.93 -30.35 1.74
N ARG A 201 6.25 -30.22 1.59
CA ARG A 201 6.89 -28.99 1.10
C ARG A 201 6.66 -28.73 -0.39
N GLU A 202 6.78 -29.78 -1.22
CA GLU A 202 6.54 -29.68 -2.66
C GLU A 202 5.09 -29.23 -2.95
N TYR A 203 4.10 -29.84 -2.29
CA TYR A 203 2.68 -29.44 -2.42
C TYR A 203 2.39 -28.06 -1.82
N PHE A 204 3.05 -27.70 -0.72
CA PHE A 204 2.94 -26.35 -0.16
C PHE A 204 3.40 -25.28 -1.16
N GLY A 205 4.45 -25.57 -1.95
CA GLY A 205 4.92 -24.70 -3.04
C GLY A 205 3.85 -24.41 -4.11
N PHE A 206 2.85 -25.28 -4.26
CA PHE A 206 1.69 -25.09 -5.14
C PHE A 206 0.45 -24.56 -4.44
N TYR A 207 0.51 -24.32 -3.13
CA TYR A 207 -0.64 -23.94 -2.30
C TYR A 207 -1.75 -25.01 -2.27
N ASP A 208 -1.40 -26.28 -2.49
CA ASP A 208 -2.32 -27.43 -2.38
C ASP A 208 -2.39 -27.90 -0.92
N LEU A 209 -3.05 -27.09 -0.10
CA LEU A 209 -3.04 -27.26 1.37
C LEU A 209 -3.72 -28.56 1.82
N ASP A 210 -4.68 -29.07 1.06
CA ASP A 210 -5.38 -30.34 1.35
C ASP A 210 -4.41 -31.52 1.23
N THR A 211 -3.57 -31.52 0.18
CA THR A 211 -2.56 -32.57 -0.01
C THR A 211 -1.42 -32.45 1.00
N VAL A 212 -1.06 -31.22 1.41
CA VAL A 212 -0.12 -31.00 2.52
C VAL A 212 -0.66 -31.61 3.82
N GLU A 213 -1.91 -31.33 4.16
CA GLU A 213 -2.56 -31.91 5.34
C GLU A 213 -2.63 -33.44 5.25
N TYR A 214 -2.92 -34.00 4.08
CA TYR A 214 -2.89 -35.45 3.85
C TYR A 214 -1.53 -36.08 4.20
N TYR A 215 -0.44 -35.58 3.62
CA TYR A 215 0.89 -36.14 3.88
C TYR A 215 1.34 -35.91 5.32
N CYS A 216 1.08 -34.72 5.89
CA CYS A 216 1.45 -34.45 7.27
C CYS A 216 0.70 -35.33 8.28
N THR A 217 -0.61 -35.48 8.14
CA THR A 217 -1.41 -36.31 9.06
C THR A 217 -1.06 -37.78 8.95
N ARG A 218 -0.78 -38.28 7.74
CA ARG A 218 -0.29 -39.66 7.55
C ARG A 218 1.10 -39.86 8.15
N GLY A 219 2.04 -38.94 7.91
CA GLY A 219 3.39 -39.01 8.47
C GLY A 219 3.38 -38.99 9.99
N LEU A 220 2.63 -38.09 10.62
CA LEU A 220 2.50 -38.03 12.08
C LEU A 220 1.86 -39.31 12.66
N LYS A 221 0.90 -39.93 11.95
CA LYS A 221 0.34 -41.21 12.38
C LYS A 221 1.37 -42.34 12.32
N ILE A 222 2.20 -42.38 11.28
CA ILE A 222 3.28 -43.37 11.17
C ILE A 222 4.30 -43.16 12.27
N GLU A 223 4.61 -41.90 12.62
CA GLU A 223 5.51 -41.57 13.72
C GLU A 223 5.01 -42.07 15.08
N GLU A 224 3.69 -42.08 15.32
CA GLU A 224 3.11 -42.68 16.55
C GLU A 224 3.46 -44.18 16.69
N GLU A 225 3.58 -44.90 15.57
CA GLU A 225 3.92 -46.33 15.53
C GLU A 225 5.45 -46.56 15.41
N HIS A 226 6.15 -45.64 14.76
CA HIS A 226 7.57 -45.67 14.45
C HIS A 226 8.24 -44.33 14.80
N PRO A 227 8.55 -44.07 16.08
CA PRO A 227 8.97 -42.76 16.54
C PRO A 227 10.28 -42.29 15.90
N ASP A 228 10.26 -41.07 15.39
CA ASP A 228 11.44 -40.31 14.96
C ASP A 228 11.22 -38.83 15.28
N HIS A 229 11.93 -38.37 16.31
CA HIS A 229 11.74 -37.04 16.88
C HIS A 229 11.98 -35.90 15.88
N ILE A 230 13.01 -36.03 15.04
CA ILE A 230 13.41 -34.95 14.12
C ILE A 230 12.38 -34.79 13.00
N TRP A 231 11.96 -35.90 12.40
CA TRP A 231 10.96 -35.84 11.33
C TRP A 231 9.57 -35.55 11.86
N LYS A 232 9.23 -35.98 13.08
CA LYS A 232 8.00 -35.56 13.78
C LYS A 232 7.88 -34.03 13.79
N LEU A 233 8.92 -33.35 14.29
CA LEU A 233 8.93 -31.89 14.40
C LEU A 233 8.88 -31.22 13.03
N SER A 234 9.65 -31.70 12.06
CA SER A 234 9.69 -31.13 10.71
C SER A 234 8.34 -31.25 9.99
N ILE A 235 7.68 -32.42 10.08
CA ILE A 235 6.33 -32.64 9.54
C ILE A 235 5.31 -31.73 10.27
N PHE A 236 5.40 -31.66 11.59
CA PHE A 236 4.50 -30.84 12.41
C PHE A 236 4.58 -29.36 12.04
N GLN A 237 5.79 -28.82 11.83
CA GLN A 237 6.01 -27.46 11.35
C GLN A 237 5.28 -27.20 10.02
N SER A 238 5.47 -28.10 9.05
CA SER A 238 4.81 -28.00 7.74
C SER A 238 3.29 -28.04 7.87
N TYR A 239 2.77 -28.85 8.81
CA TYR A 239 1.35 -28.92 9.08
C TYR A 239 0.80 -27.63 9.69
N VAL A 240 1.45 -27.10 10.74
CA VAL A 240 1.07 -25.82 11.38
C VAL A 240 1.08 -24.69 10.35
N LYS A 241 2.10 -24.63 9.50
CA LYS A 241 2.22 -23.64 8.43
C LYS A 241 1.08 -23.74 7.42
N ALA A 242 0.73 -24.95 6.99
CA ALA A 242 -0.39 -25.19 6.08
C ALA A 242 -1.73 -24.77 6.69
N LEU A 243 -2.00 -25.16 7.94
CA LEU A 243 -3.21 -24.77 8.67
C LEU A 243 -3.32 -23.25 8.83
N TYR A 244 -2.21 -22.58 9.18
CA TYR A 244 -2.17 -21.12 9.28
C TYR A 244 -2.48 -20.44 7.94
N LYS A 245 -1.87 -20.89 6.84
CA LYS A 245 -2.16 -20.37 5.49
C LYS A 245 -3.58 -20.68 5.03
N GLY A 246 -4.14 -21.81 5.45
CA GLY A 246 -5.54 -22.19 5.29
C GLY A 246 -6.50 -21.43 6.20
N LYS A 247 -6.00 -20.53 7.07
CA LYS A 247 -6.77 -19.76 8.05
C LYS A 247 -7.50 -20.60 9.10
N ALA A 248 -7.05 -21.84 9.32
CA ALA A 248 -7.55 -22.74 10.36
C ALA A 248 -6.94 -22.38 11.73
N TYR A 249 -7.09 -21.12 12.15
CA TYR A 249 -6.38 -20.55 13.29
C TYR A 249 -6.65 -21.28 14.61
N GLN A 250 -7.90 -21.66 14.88
CA GLN A 250 -8.25 -22.41 16.08
C GLN A 250 -7.52 -23.76 16.15
N LYS A 251 -7.40 -24.46 15.02
CA LYS A 251 -6.70 -25.74 14.91
C LYS A 251 -5.20 -25.58 15.09
N VAL A 252 -4.61 -24.48 14.60
CA VAL A 252 -3.20 -24.15 14.86
C VAL A 252 -2.94 -24.06 16.36
N LEU A 253 -3.78 -23.32 17.11
CA LEU A 253 -3.62 -23.16 18.56
C LEU A 253 -3.72 -24.49 19.29
N GLU A 254 -4.80 -25.24 19.05
CA GLU A 254 -5.02 -26.54 19.69
C GLU A 254 -3.87 -27.51 19.43
N LEU A 255 -3.38 -27.53 18.19
CA LEU A 255 -2.31 -28.41 17.77
C LEU A 255 -0.96 -28.03 18.41
N VAL A 256 -0.58 -26.75 18.37
CA VAL A 256 0.67 -26.26 18.99
C VAL A 256 0.64 -26.43 20.51
N GLU A 257 -0.47 -26.08 21.17
CA GLU A 257 -0.63 -26.24 22.63
C GLU A 257 -0.65 -27.71 23.07
N LYS A 258 -1.14 -28.63 22.22
CA LYS A 258 -1.04 -30.07 22.45
C LYS A 258 0.42 -30.52 22.35
N MET A 259 1.11 -30.16 21.27
CA MET A 259 2.49 -30.58 21.02
C MET A 259 3.45 -30.11 22.11
N VAL A 260 3.42 -28.83 22.49
CA VAL A 260 4.28 -28.27 23.55
C VAL A 260 4.02 -28.90 24.92
N ARG A 261 2.82 -29.44 25.14
CA ARG A 261 2.46 -30.13 26.39
C ARG A 261 2.95 -31.58 26.42
N GLU A 262 2.87 -32.27 25.28
CA GLU A 262 3.29 -33.66 25.14
C GLU A 262 4.81 -33.78 25.01
N ASP A 263 5.45 -32.79 24.40
CA ASP A 263 6.89 -32.69 24.23
C ASP A 263 7.36 -31.34 24.79
N PRO A 264 7.77 -31.29 26.08
CA PRO A 264 8.17 -30.07 26.74
C PRO A 264 9.64 -29.68 26.47
N GLN A 265 10.39 -30.45 25.68
CA GLN A 265 11.79 -30.17 25.40
C GLN A 265 11.91 -28.98 24.44
N MET A 266 12.37 -27.85 24.97
CA MET A 266 12.54 -26.62 24.20
C MET A 266 13.58 -26.79 23.08
N GLU A 267 13.16 -26.51 21.85
CA GLU A 267 14.00 -26.57 20.67
C GLU A 267 13.86 -25.31 19.81
N ILE A 268 14.80 -25.10 18.88
CA ILE A 268 14.82 -23.94 17.98
C ILE A 268 13.49 -23.83 17.21
N ILE A 269 12.90 -24.97 16.81
CA ILE A 269 11.69 -25.02 15.97
C ILE A 269 10.44 -24.49 16.68
N TRP A 270 10.49 -24.38 18.00
CA TRP A 270 9.40 -23.82 18.79
C TRP A 270 9.20 -22.32 18.53
N MET A 271 10.22 -21.61 18.05
CA MET A 271 10.07 -20.23 17.58
C MET A 271 9.01 -20.16 16.48
N ASP A 272 9.11 -21.00 15.45
CA ASP A 272 8.11 -21.02 14.38
C ASP A 272 6.72 -21.41 14.91
N TYR A 273 6.63 -22.41 15.81
CA TYR A 273 5.33 -22.83 16.37
C TYR A 273 4.65 -21.72 17.14
N HIS A 274 5.38 -21.06 18.05
CA HIS A 274 4.86 -19.96 18.85
C HIS A 274 4.58 -18.72 17.99
N TYR A 275 5.38 -18.47 16.96
CA TYR A 275 5.12 -17.40 16.01
C TYR A 275 3.78 -17.60 15.29
N TYR A 276 3.56 -18.78 14.69
CA TYR A 276 2.30 -19.09 14.00
C TYR A 276 1.12 -19.11 14.98
N ALA A 277 1.30 -19.64 16.20
CA ALA A 277 0.25 -19.66 17.21
C ALA A 277 -0.11 -18.25 17.72
N GLN A 278 0.87 -17.38 18.00
CA GLN A 278 0.60 -16.00 18.38
C GLN A 278 -0.21 -15.29 17.28
N ASN A 279 0.23 -15.40 16.03
CA ASN A 279 -0.45 -14.77 14.91
C ASN A 279 -1.87 -15.35 14.74
N ALA A 280 -2.05 -16.67 14.85
CA ALA A 280 -3.37 -17.31 14.78
C ALA A 280 -4.32 -16.80 15.88
N ALA A 281 -3.85 -16.75 17.13
CA ALA A 281 -4.62 -16.20 18.26
C ALA A 281 -5.00 -14.73 18.03
N PHE A 282 -4.05 -13.93 17.53
CA PHE A 282 -4.29 -12.52 17.21
C PHE A 282 -5.38 -12.36 16.13
N GLN A 283 -5.37 -13.18 15.08
CA GLN A 283 -6.36 -13.13 13.99
C GLN A 283 -7.79 -13.43 14.48
N ILE A 284 -7.94 -14.29 15.49
CA ILE A 284 -9.24 -14.58 16.11
C ILE A 284 -9.56 -13.69 17.32
N ARG A 285 -8.72 -12.68 17.60
CA ARG A 285 -8.83 -11.73 18.73
C ARG A 285 -8.75 -12.39 20.11
N ASP A 286 -8.10 -13.54 20.22
CA ASP A 286 -7.73 -14.14 21.50
C ASP A 286 -6.39 -13.54 21.97
N TYR A 287 -6.46 -12.37 22.58
CA TYR A 287 -5.28 -11.61 22.97
C TYR A 287 -4.51 -12.25 24.14
N GLU A 288 -5.17 -13.05 24.98
CA GLU A 288 -4.52 -13.77 26.08
C GLU A 288 -3.62 -14.88 25.55
N ARG A 289 -4.11 -15.70 24.61
CA ARG A 289 -3.28 -16.73 23.95
C ARG A 289 -2.22 -16.11 23.05
N SER A 290 -2.54 -15.02 22.34
CA SER A 290 -1.56 -14.25 21.57
C SER A 290 -0.38 -13.84 22.46
N ASN A 291 -0.66 -13.25 23.63
CA ASN A 291 0.38 -12.88 24.58
C ASN A 291 1.16 -14.07 25.11
N SER A 292 0.47 -15.16 25.47
CA SER A 292 1.10 -16.37 25.99
C SER A 292 2.10 -16.96 25.00
N HIS A 293 1.74 -17.07 23.73
CA HIS A 293 2.62 -17.57 22.68
C HIS A 293 3.73 -16.58 22.31
N GLY A 294 3.46 -15.28 22.26
CA GLY A 294 4.50 -14.27 22.01
C GLY A 294 5.59 -14.27 23.10
N LEU A 295 5.21 -14.39 24.37
CA LEU A 295 6.17 -14.51 25.47
C LEU A 295 6.96 -15.82 25.41
N ALA A 296 6.30 -16.93 25.02
CA ALA A 296 6.97 -18.20 24.83
C ALA A 296 8.00 -18.14 23.68
N TYR A 297 7.66 -17.50 22.56
CA TYR A 297 8.59 -17.22 21.46
C TYR A 297 9.83 -16.48 21.97
N LEU A 298 9.65 -15.36 22.69
CA LEU A 298 10.78 -14.55 23.17
C LEU A 298 11.72 -15.33 24.09
N LYS A 299 11.16 -16.23 24.91
CA LYS A 299 11.94 -17.13 25.75
C LYS A 299 12.80 -18.09 24.93
N VAL A 300 12.25 -18.71 23.89
CA VAL A 300 13.01 -19.60 22.99
C VAL A 300 14.08 -18.80 22.25
N TYR A 301 13.74 -17.62 21.73
CA TYR A 301 14.68 -16.73 21.04
C TYR A 301 15.87 -16.34 21.92
N GLU A 302 15.65 -16.01 23.19
CA GLU A 302 16.73 -15.71 24.15
C GLU A 302 17.66 -16.91 24.37
N GLN A 303 17.11 -18.13 24.50
CA GLN A 303 17.94 -19.33 24.64
C GLN A 303 18.75 -19.62 23.37
N TYR A 304 18.15 -19.41 22.19
CA TYR A 304 18.82 -19.55 20.91
C TYR A 304 20.00 -18.58 20.77
N GLN A 305 19.77 -17.28 21.02
CA GLN A 305 20.82 -16.25 20.97
C GLN A 305 21.94 -16.49 21.99
N ALA A 306 21.61 -17.08 23.15
CA ALA A 306 22.59 -17.46 24.16
C ALA A 306 23.38 -18.74 23.82
N GLY A 307 23.12 -19.39 22.68
CA GLY A 307 23.76 -20.65 22.27
C GLY A 307 23.41 -21.83 23.18
N ARG A 308 22.27 -21.77 23.87
CA ARG A 308 21.82 -22.80 24.84
C ARG A 308 20.92 -23.87 24.23
N LEU A 309 20.47 -23.67 22.99
CA LEU A 309 19.67 -24.65 22.25
C LEU A 309 20.56 -25.47 21.31
N ASP A 310 20.16 -26.72 21.07
CA ASP A 310 20.84 -27.59 20.13
C ASP A 310 20.59 -27.14 18.68
N ASN A 311 21.67 -26.83 17.95
CA ASN A 311 21.64 -26.41 16.55
C ASN A 311 21.33 -27.54 15.57
N ASN A 312 21.23 -28.79 16.04
CA ASN A 312 20.99 -29.95 15.20
C ASN A 312 19.74 -29.84 14.32
N MET A 313 18.68 -29.21 14.82
CA MET A 313 17.46 -29.00 14.06
C MET A 313 17.64 -28.10 12.84
N LEU A 314 18.68 -27.26 12.79
CA LEU A 314 19.04 -26.44 11.63
C LEU A 314 19.38 -27.27 10.38
N LEU A 315 19.66 -28.57 10.53
CA LEU A 315 19.97 -29.49 9.45
C LEU A 315 18.75 -30.15 8.80
N PHE A 316 17.58 -30.11 9.47
CA PHE A 316 16.44 -30.97 9.11
C PHE A 316 15.16 -30.19 8.78
N ALA A 317 15.10 -28.91 9.16
CA ALA A 317 13.99 -28.03 8.84
C ALA A 317 14.49 -26.67 8.36
N ASN A 318 13.65 -25.98 7.59
CA ASN A 318 13.82 -24.56 7.34
C ASN A 318 13.17 -23.77 8.47
N PHE A 319 13.83 -22.72 8.93
CA PHE A 319 13.33 -21.87 10.00
C PHE A 319 12.86 -20.56 9.40
N ASP A 320 11.56 -20.29 9.50
CA ASP A 320 10.97 -19.09 8.92
C ASP A 320 11.13 -17.88 9.84
N HIS A 321 11.13 -18.09 11.17
CA HIS A 321 10.94 -17.03 12.17
C HIS A 321 12.02 -17.02 13.25
N ILE A 322 13.28 -16.89 12.86
CA ILE A 322 14.44 -16.88 13.76
C ILE A 322 15.29 -15.59 13.68
N LYS A 323 14.85 -14.61 12.89
CA LYS A 323 15.59 -13.35 12.66
C LYS A 323 15.14 -12.27 13.64
N GLU A 324 15.96 -11.21 13.79
CA GLU A 324 15.60 -10.07 14.65
C GLU A 324 14.30 -9.38 14.18
N THR A 325 14.06 -9.35 12.86
CA THR A 325 12.81 -8.83 12.27
C THR A 325 11.57 -9.64 12.66
N ASP A 326 11.71 -10.94 12.90
CA ASP A 326 10.60 -11.78 13.38
C ASP A 326 10.30 -11.48 14.86
N LYS A 327 11.34 -11.27 15.67
CA LYS A 327 11.22 -10.83 17.06
C LYS A 327 10.54 -9.45 17.16
N GLU A 328 10.86 -8.52 16.28
CA GLU A 328 10.18 -7.21 16.18
C GLU A 328 8.66 -7.37 15.98
N GLN A 329 8.27 -8.21 15.03
CA GLN A 329 6.86 -8.48 14.76
C GLN A 329 6.15 -9.12 15.96
N VAL A 330 6.81 -10.07 16.63
CA VAL A 330 6.30 -10.71 17.87
C VAL A 330 6.10 -9.68 18.98
N LEU A 331 7.07 -8.79 19.20
CA LEU A 331 6.99 -7.70 20.17
C LEU A 331 5.85 -6.74 19.85
N TYR A 332 5.69 -6.35 18.58
CA TYR A 332 4.58 -5.50 18.18
C TYR A 332 3.22 -6.14 18.50
N LEU A 333 3.02 -7.40 18.12
CA LEU A 333 1.76 -8.12 18.40
C LEU A 333 1.52 -8.31 19.90
N LEU A 334 2.58 -8.52 20.70
CA LEU A 334 2.50 -8.51 22.16
C LEU A 334 1.98 -7.16 22.67
N GLY A 335 2.58 -6.05 22.21
CA GLY A 335 2.16 -4.71 22.60
C GLY A 335 0.69 -4.43 22.25
N VAL A 336 0.25 -4.78 21.03
CA VAL A 336 -1.14 -4.58 20.61
C VAL A 336 -2.09 -5.46 21.43
N SER A 337 -1.72 -6.71 21.69
CA SER A 337 -2.53 -7.63 22.49
C SER A 337 -2.65 -7.18 23.94
N PHE A 338 -1.56 -6.70 24.58
CA PHE A 338 -1.62 -6.10 25.91
C PHE A 338 -2.44 -4.82 25.96
N LEU A 339 -2.39 -3.99 24.91
CA LEU A 339 -3.22 -2.80 24.78
C LEU A 339 -4.71 -3.16 24.79
N PHE A 340 -5.14 -4.13 23.98
CA PHE A 340 -6.54 -4.59 23.98
C PHE A 340 -6.99 -5.25 25.29
N LEU A 341 -6.04 -5.73 26.11
CA LEU A 341 -6.30 -6.24 27.45
C LEU A 341 -6.15 -5.16 28.53
N HIS A 342 -5.95 -3.89 28.14
CA HIS A 342 -5.72 -2.75 29.04
C HIS A 342 -4.57 -2.93 30.04
N ASN A 343 -3.55 -3.72 29.68
CA ASN A 343 -2.36 -3.95 30.49
C ASN A 343 -1.23 -2.98 30.10
N TYR A 344 -1.43 -1.70 30.37
CA TYR A 344 -0.54 -0.63 29.92
C TYR A 344 0.89 -0.74 30.46
N LYS A 345 1.09 -1.35 31.64
CA LYS A 345 2.42 -1.57 32.21
C LYS A 345 3.28 -2.50 31.34
N GLU A 346 2.68 -3.54 30.77
CA GLU A 346 3.40 -4.41 29.84
C GLU A 346 3.56 -3.74 28.47
N VAL A 347 2.61 -2.91 28.03
CA VAL A 347 2.77 -2.10 26.80
C VAL A 347 3.98 -1.17 26.91
N GLU A 348 4.17 -0.46 28.03
CA GLU A 348 5.34 0.39 28.29
C GLU A 348 6.66 -0.40 28.13
N LYS A 349 6.76 -1.61 28.73
CA LYS A 349 7.95 -2.46 28.59
C LYS A 349 8.21 -2.94 27.17
N ILE A 350 7.14 -3.19 26.39
CA ILE A 350 7.27 -3.59 24.98
C ILE A 350 7.73 -2.41 24.13
N ILE A 351 7.22 -1.21 24.40
CA ILE A 351 7.69 0.02 23.75
C ILE A 351 9.18 0.22 24.01
N ASP A 352 9.65 0.09 25.25
CA ASP A 352 11.09 0.22 25.59
C ASP A 352 11.96 -0.80 24.83
N GLN A 353 11.48 -2.04 24.68
CA GLN A 353 12.19 -3.07 23.92
C GLN A 353 12.24 -2.73 22.42
N LEU A 354 11.11 -2.32 21.84
CA LEU A 354 11.06 -1.87 20.43
C LEU A 354 11.92 -0.63 20.20
N ASP A 355 12.02 0.26 21.21
CA ASP A 355 12.80 1.49 21.12
C ASP A 355 14.31 1.26 21.02
N SER A 356 14.76 0.15 21.60
CA SER A 356 16.16 -0.29 21.58
C SER A 356 16.61 -0.93 20.26
N LEU A 357 15.67 -1.15 19.33
CA LEU A 357 15.95 -1.73 18.00
C LEU A 357 16.31 -0.62 17.00
N ASP A 358 16.78 -1.01 15.80
CA ASP A 358 17.31 -0.08 14.79
C ASP A 358 16.32 1.07 14.49
N PRO A 359 16.77 2.35 14.45
CA PRO A 359 15.94 3.49 14.09
C PRO A 359 15.16 3.35 12.77
N ALA A 360 15.60 2.52 11.83
CA ALA A 360 14.83 2.23 10.61
C ALA A 360 13.44 1.57 10.87
N VAL A 361 13.18 1.12 12.11
CA VAL A 361 12.04 0.28 12.53
C VAL A 361 10.96 1.08 13.32
N LEU A 362 11.05 2.42 13.34
CA LEU A 362 10.23 3.33 14.17
C LEU A 362 8.70 3.17 14.15
N GLY A 363 8.12 2.52 13.14
CA GLY A 363 6.66 2.46 12.96
C GLY A 363 5.90 1.74 14.09
N HIS A 364 6.39 0.59 14.56
CA HIS A 364 5.63 -0.26 15.50
C HIS A 364 5.57 0.31 16.93
N GLY A 365 6.69 0.78 17.46
CA GLY A 365 6.76 1.39 18.79
C GLY A 365 5.93 2.68 18.86
N LEU A 366 6.02 3.51 17.81
CA LEU A 366 5.22 4.74 17.71
C LEU A 366 3.72 4.44 17.72
N LEU A 367 3.26 3.49 16.91
CA LEU A 367 1.84 3.11 16.86
C LEU A 367 1.32 2.68 18.25
N LEU A 368 2.12 1.93 19.00
CA LEU A 368 1.76 1.46 20.33
C LEU A 368 1.68 2.60 21.35
N ILE A 369 2.72 3.43 21.44
CA ILE A 369 2.73 4.55 22.39
C ILE A 369 1.64 5.57 22.07
N SER A 370 1.44 5.88 20.79
CA SER A 370 0.37 6.75 20.29
C SER A 370 -1.01 6.28 20.76
N ARG A 371 -1.34 5.00 20.57
CA ARG A 371 -2.64 4.45 20.98
C ARG A 371 -2.77 4.33 22.50
N MET A 372 -1.71 3.91 23.19
CA MET A 372 -1.70 3.82 24.65
C MET A 372 -1.94 5.19 25.30
N CYS A 373 -1.23 6.23 24.84
CA CYS A 373 -1.42 7.58 25.34
C CYS A 373 -2.81 8.12 25.01
N ALA A 374 -3.40 7.74 23.87
CA ALA A 374 -4.78 8.09 23.54
C ALA A 374 -5.82 7.44 24.46
N GLU A 375 -5.63 6.18 24.87
CA GLU A 375 -6.53 5.49 25.82
C GLU A 375 -6.33 5.93 27.28
N THR A 376 -5.12 6.38 27.63
CA THR A 376 -4.74 6.73 29.02
C THR A 376 -4.65 8.23 29.27
N GLU A 377 -4.85 9.06 28.24
CA GLU A 377 -4.72 10.53 28.26
C GLU A 377 -3.33 11.03 28.73
N LYS A 378 -2.28 10.20 28.63
CA LYS A 378 -0.90 10.54 29.05
C LYS A 378 -0.10 11.19 27.92
N TRP A 379 -0.53 12.35 27.45
CA TRP A 379 0.04 13.00 26.27
C TRP A 379 1.50 13.44 26.44
N GLU A 380 1.95 13.73 27.66
CA GLU A 380 3.33 14.11 27.95
C GLU A 380 4.32 12.98 27.66
N GLN A 381 3.89 11.72 27.83
CA GLN A 381 4.71 10.56 27.45
C GLN A 381 4.89 10.50 25.93
N LEU A 382 3.83 10.73 25.16
CA LEU A 382 3.89 10.75 23.70
C LEU A 382 4.76 11.91 23.18
N ALA A 383 4.62 13.09 23.77
CA ALA A 383 5.46 14.25 23.45
C ALA A 383 6.95 13.99 23.78
N SER A 384 7.24 13.36 24.91
CA SER A 384 8.60 12.98 25.30
C SER A 384 9.20 11.95 24.34
N PHE A 385 8.40 10.96 23.91
CA PHE A 385 8.82 9.99 22.91
C PHE A 385 9.16 10.66 21.57
N TYR A 386 8.29 11.55 21.09
CA TYR A 386 8.55 12.35 19.89
C TYR A 386 9.86 13.17 20.01
N GLN A 387 10.08 13.83 21.15
CA GLN A 387 11.29 14.59 21.43
C GLN A 387 12.55 13.72 21.36
N ASN A 388 12.51 12.49 21.90
CA ASN A 388 13.64 11.57 21.91
C ASN A 388 13.99 11.04 20.51
N LYS A 389 13.00 10.92 19.62
CA LYS A 389 13.19 10.44 18.23
C LYS A 389 13.53 11.52 17.21
N ARG A 390 13.86 12.74 17.66
CA ARG A 390 14.15 13.90 16.80
C ARG A 390 15.38 13.77 15.89
N SER A 391 16.33 12.87 16.21
CA SER A 391 17.60 12.71 15.48
C SER A 391 17.52 11.77 14.28
N VAL A 392 16.32 11.28 13.95
CA VAL A 392 16.07 10.41 12.80
C VAL A 392 16.02 11.27 11.53
N GLU A 393 16.39 10.70 10.37
CA GLU A 393 16.36 11.43 9.10
C GLU A 393 14.99 12.12 8.86
N ALA A 394 15.03 13.29 8.21
CA ALA A 394 13.85 14.16 8.05
C ALA A 394 12.66 13.48 7.35
N SER A 395 12.89 12.45 6.53
CA SER A 395 11.86 11.63 5.89
C SER A 395 10.98 10.92 6.93
N TYR A 396 11.58 10.24 7.91
CA TYR A 396 10.86 9.49 8.94
C TYR A 396 10.10 10.41 9.90
N LYS A 397 10.58 11.62 10.11
CA LYS A 397 9.94 12.59 11.02
C LYS A 397 8.51 12.95 10.58
N ILE A 398 8.27 13.07 9.27
CA ILE A 398 6.93 13.35 8.73
C ILE A 398 6.00 12.14 8.94
N ASP A 399 6.50 10.92 8.74
CA ASP A 399 5.71 9.72 8.95
C ASP A 399 5.34 9.56 10.42
N ILE A 400 6.27 9.88 11.34
CA ILE A 400 5.98 9.93 12.78
C ILE A 400 4.83 10.90 13.09
N MET A 401 4.90 12.13 12.58
CA MET A 401 3.85 13.14 12.80
C MET A 401 2.50 12.69 12.25
N LYS A 402 2.47 12.07 11.06
CA LYS A 402 1.24 11.57 10.44
C LYS A 402 0.61 10.46 11.30
N GLU A 403 1.41 9.55 11.84
CA GLU A 403 0.92 8.49 12.72
C GLU A 403 0.38 9.04 14.05
N ILE A 404 1.04 10.04 14.63
CA ILE A 404 0.54 10.73 15.82
C ILE A 404 -0.80 11.40 15.52
N GLU A 405 -0.88 12.23 14.47
CA GLU A 405 -2.13 12.91 14.08
C GLU A 405 -3.25 11.93 13.71
N ALA A 406 -2.93 10.73 13.19
CA ALA A 406 -3.91 9.70 12.88
C ALA A 406 -4.59 9.09 14.12
N VAL A 407 -3.89 9.06 15.26
CA VAL A 407 -4.45 8.55 16.53
C VAL A 407 -5.07 9.64 17.41
N LEU A 408 -4.77 10.91 17.12
CA LEU A 408 -5.33 12.00 17.92
C LEU A 408 -6.87 11.97 17.82
N PRO A 409 -7.58 12.04 18.96
CA PRO A 409 -9.03 11.96 18.97
C PRO A 409 -9.66 13.15 18.25
N LEU A 410 -10.83 12.91 17.66
CA LEU A 410 -11.68 13.99 17.15
C LEU A 410 -12.30 14.82 18.27
N GLU A 411 -12.24 14.34 19.51
CA GLU A 411 -12.72 15.07 20.68
C GLU A 411 -11.82 16.29 20.96
N GLU A 412 -12.41 17.47 20.89
CA GLU A 412 -11.73 18.77 20.97
C GLU A 412 -10.88 18.91 22.24
N LYS A 413 -11.42 18.48 23.38
CA LYS A 413 -10.73 18.54 24.67
C LYS A 413 -9.45 17.71 24.68
N MET A 414 -9.53 16.44 24.28
CA MET A 414 -8.37 15.55 24.28
C MET A 414 -7.30 16.02 23.28
N ARG A 415 -7.71 16.58 22.13
CA ARG A 415 -6.79 17.17 21.15
C ARG A 415 -6.10 18.42 21.70
N ALA A 416 -6.81 19.23 22.50
CA ALA A 416 -6.23 20.37 23.20
C ALA A 416 -5.20 19.91 24.26
N ASP A 417 -5.52 18.89 25.06
CA ASP A 417 -4.61 18.32 26.06
C ASP A 417 -3.32 17.78 25.39
N ALA A 418 -3.46 17.11 24.24
CA ALA A 418 -2.30 16.70 23.44
C ALA A 418 -1.48 17.90 22.93
N ALA A 419 -2.15 18.93 22.39
CA ALA A 419 -1.48 20.13 21.92
C ALA A 419 -0.70 20.83 23.05
N ILE A 420 -1.24 20.89 24.28
CA ILE A 420 -0.55 21.42 25.46
C ILE A 420 0.73 20.63 25.73
N ALA A 421 0.67 19.30 25.74
CA ALA A 421 1.83 18.45 25.99
C ALA A 421 2.94 18.64 24.95
N PHE A 422 2.58 18.71 23.66
CA PHE A 422 3.55 18.99 22.59
C PHE A 422 4.07 20.43 22.64
N ALA A 423 3.22 21.41 22.95
CA ALA A 423 3.60 22.81 23.10
C ALA A 423 4.56 23.05 24.29
N ALA A 424 4.55 22.17 25.30
CA ALA A 424 5.47 22.24 26.43
C ALA A 424 6.91 21.81 26.08
N LEU A 425 7.13 21.19 24.91
CA LEU A 425 8.46 20.77 24.48
C LEU A 425 9.42 21.96 24.28
N PRO A 426 10.71 21.82 24.64
CA PRO A 426 11.68 22.91 24.62
C PRO A 426 12.15 23.32 23.22
N ASP A 427 11.97 22.46 22.21
CA ASP A 427 12.46 22.69 20.85
C ASP A 427 11.52 23.61 20.05
N LYS A 428 11.76 24.92 20.14
CA LYS A 428 10.94 25.95 19.47
C LYS A 428 11.31 26.21 18.01
N ASP A 429 12.23 25.42 17.44
CA ASP A 429 12.54 25.45 16.00
C ASP A 429 11.84 24.30 15.24
N ASP A 430 11.25 23.34 15.96
CA ASP A 430 10.48 22.25 15.37
C ASP A 430 9.08 22.70 14.95
N ALA A 431 8.77 22.61 13.65
CA ALA A 431 7.49 23.03 13.09
C ALA A 431 6.28 22.29 13.68
N TYR A 432 6.40 21.02 14.09
CA TYR A 432 5.29 20.30 14.72
C TYR A 432 5.06 20.76 16.16
N VAL A 433 6.14 21.09 16.89
CA VAL A 433 6.03 21.74 18.22
C VAL A 433 5.37 23.11 18.07
N ARG A 434 5.79 23.92 17.10
CA ARG A 434 5.23 25.25 16.83
C ARG A 434 3.78 25.21 16.40
N MET A 435 3.38 24.23 15.59
CA MET A 435 1.98 24.00 15.25
C MET A 435 1.14 23.68 16.49
N ASN A 436 1.66 22.90 17.44
CA ASN A 436 0.96 22.63 18.69
C ASN A 436 0.97 23.84 19.65
N CYS A 437 2.00 24.68 19.63
CA CYS A 437 1.95 26.01 20.27
C CYS A 437 0.81 26.85 19.69
N LEU A 438 0.70 26.95 18.36
CA LEU A 438 -0.39 27.66 17.69
C LEU A 438 -1.79 27.15 18.13
N ARG A 439 -1.97 25.82 18.19
CA ARG A 439 -3.22 25.21 18.69
C ARG A 439 -3.50 25.60 20.15
N ASN A 440 -2.47 25.58 21.01
CA ASN A 440 -2.60 25.96 22.41
C ASN A 440 -2.98 27.44 22.58
N GLU A 441 -2.33 28.34 21.86
CA GLU A 441 -2.63 29.78 21.93
C GLU A 441 -4.03 30.12 21.41
N GLU A 442 -4.48 29.45 20.34
CA GLU A 442 -5.84 29.59 19.85
C GLU A 442 -6.87 29.11 20.89
N SER A 443 -6.60 27.98 21.56
CA SER A 443 -7.45 27.48 22.65
C SER A 443 -7.50 28.44 23.85
N ASN A 444 -6.43 29.21 24.09
CA ASN A 444 -6.37 30.22 25.14
C ASN A 444 -7.00 31.56 24.73
N GLY A 445 -7.28 31.76 23.44
CA GLY A 445 -7.78 33.01 22.89
C GLY A 445 -6.75 34.14 22.85
N ASP A 446 -5.45 33.82 22.87
CA ASP A 446 -4.36 34.80 22.78
C ASP A 446 -4.06 35.15 21.31
N LYS A 447 -4.74 36.17 20.79
CA LYS A 447 -4.60 36.61 19.39
C LYS A 447 -3.19 37.06 19.03
N ASP A 448 -2.51 37.74 19.94
CA ASP A 448 -1.15 38.26 19.67
C ASP A 448 -0.16 37.11 19.55
N ALA A 449 -0.30 36.08 20.39
CA ALA A 449 0.52 34.87 20.34
C ALA A 449 0.21 34.02 19.09
N VAL A 450 -1.06 33.89 18.70
CA VAL A 450 -1.47 33.23 17.44
C VAL A 450 -0.83 33.92 16.24
N GLU A 451 -0.87 35.25 16.15
CA GLU A 451 -0.25 36.01 15.05
C GLU A 451 1.27 35.79 15.00
N CYS A 452 1.94 35.75 16.16
CA CYS A 452 3.38 35.47 16.25
C CYS A 452 3.75 34.08 15.68
N GLU A 453 2.93 33.06 15.97
CA GLU A 453 3.14 31.71 15.45
C GLU A 453 2.89 31.63 13.94
N LEU A 454 1.82 32.26 13.45
CA LEU A 454 1.52 32.32 12.02
C LEU A 454 2.62 33.06 11.24
N ASP A 455 3.19 34.13 11.80
CA ASP A 455 4.34 34.85 11.25
C ASP A 455 5.62 34.02 11.21
N TRP A 456 5.79 33.08 12.14
CA TRP A 456 6.88 32.10 12.07
C TRP A 456 6.68 31.16 10.88
N PHE A 457 5.50 30.57 10.73
CA PHE A 457 5.19 29.68 9.60
C PHE A 457 5.25 30.38 8.24
N LEU A 458 4.96 31.69 8.17
CA LEU A 458 5.16 32.49 6.96
C LEU A 458 6.62 32.49 6.49
N ARG A 459 7.58 32.40 7.41
CA ARG A 459 9.04 32.38 7.12
C ARG A 459 9.60 30.97 7.04
N TRP A 460 8.85 29.96 7.48
CA TRP A 460 9.27 28.56 7.46
C TRP A 460 9.33 28.00 6.02
N GLU A 461 10.43 27.34 5.70
CA GLU A 461 10.73 26.77 4.36
C GLU A 461 10.76 25.22 4.37
N GLY A 462 10.12 24.60 5.36
CA GLY A 462 10.03 23.15 5.44
C GLY A 462 8.97 22.55 4.50
N LYS A 463 8.92 21.22 4.47
CA LYS A 463 7.98 20.47 3.63
C LYS A 463 6.58 20.47 4.26
N TRP A 464 5.63 21.07 3.55
CA TRP A 464 4.22 21.08 3.95
C TRP A 464 3.55 19.72 3.72
N SER A 465 2.63 19.37 4.61
CA SER A 465 1.79 18.16 4.53
C SER A 465 0.48 18.38 5.27
N THR A 466 -0.42 17.38 5.23
CA THR A 466 -1.69 17.35 5.98
C THR A 466 -1.57 17.70 7.46
N VAL A 467 -0.44 17.37 8.09
CA VAL A 467 -0.19 17.65 9.51
C VAL A 467 -0.35 19.14 9.81
N TYR A 468 0.10 20.02 8.92
CA TYR A 468 0.10 21.48 9.13
C TYR A 468 -1.19 22.17 8.67
N SER A 469 -2.30 21.44 8.53
CA SER A 469 -3.57 22.00 8.07
C SER A 469 -4.09 23.14 8.95
N ASP A 470 -3.87 23.02 10.26
CA ASP A 470 -4.38 23.99 11.24
C ASP A 470 -3.72 25.37 11.10
N VAL A 471 -2.47 25.41 10.60
CA VAL A 471 -1.78 26.68 10.31
C VAL A 471 -2.55 27.49 9.27
N LEU A 472 -2.98 26.82 8.19
CA LEU A 472 -3.77 27.48 7.13
C LEU A 472 -5.18 27.83 7.61
N PHE A 473 -5.79 26.94 8.41
CA PHE A 473 -7.11 27.16 8.96
C PHE A 473 -7.14 28.42 9.83
N PHE A 474 -6.24 28.52 10.82
CA PHE A 474 -6.16 29.66 11.72
C PHE A 474 -5.70 30.94 11.00
N ALA A 475 -4.82 30.85 10.00
CA ALA A 475 -4.50 32.00 9.15
C ALA A 475 -5.73 32.54 8.39
N MET A 476 -6.63 31.67 7.92
CA MET A 476 -7.89 32.09 7.31
C MET A 476 -8.87 32.66 8.34
N GLN A 477 -8.91 32.08 9.54
CA GLN A 477 -9.74 32.55 10.66
C GLN A 477 -9.35 33.97 11.10
N GLU A 478 -8.06 34.27 11.22
CA GLU A 478 -7.53 35.61 11.50
C GLU A 478 -7.47 36.52 10.26
N LYS A 479 -8.10 36.10 9.14
CA LYS A 479 -8.21 36.87 7.90
C LYS A 479 -6.85 37.31 7.33
N MET A 480 -5.80 36.52 7.51
CA MET A 480 -4.48 36.76 6.91
C MET A 480 -4.47 36.42 5.41
N ASN A 481 -3.61 37.09 4.63
CA ASN A 481 -3.41 36.70 3.23
C ASN A 481 -2.58 35.41 3.16
N ILE A 482 -3.24 34.28 2.87
CA ILE A 482 -2.56 32.98 2.90
C ILE A 482 -1.71 32.67 1.65
N LEU A 483 -1.64 33.59 0.67
CA LEU A 483 -0.97 33.32 -0.60
C LEU A 483 0.50 32.89 -0.42
N LYS A 484 1.21 33.51 0.52
CA LYS A 484 2.61 33.17 0.80
C LYS A 484 2.78 31.74 1.33
N PHE A 485 1.79 31.22 2.07
CA PHE A 485 1.79 29.82 2.50
C PHE A 485 1.48 28.90 1.31
N ILE A 486 0.40 29.19 0.57
CA ILE A 486 -0.04 28.39 -0.58
C ILE A 486 1.10 28.20 -1.60
N LEU A 487 1.91 29.24 -1.84
CA LEU A 487 3.03 29.16 -2.78
C LEU A 487 4.07 28.09 -2.40
N LYS A 488 4.21 27.75 -1.11
CA LYS A 488 5.15 26.75 -0.59
C LYS A 488 4.63 25.31 -0.56
N ILE A 489 3.33 25.10 -0.81
CA ILE A 489 2.66 23.80 -0.64
C ILE A 489 2.51 23.11 -1.99
N GLU A 490 2.90 21.84 -2.14
CA GLU A 490 2.64 21.12 -3.40
C GLU A 490 1.14 20.96 -3.68
N VAL A 491 0.76 21.02 -4.96
CA VAL A 491 -0.67 21.05 -5.36
C VAL A 491 -1.40 19.76 -4.95
N ASP A 492 -0.68 18.63 -4.90
CA ASP A 492 -1.21 17.34 -4.48
C ASP A 492 -1.62 17.32 -2.99
N GLU A 493 -1.06 18.21 -2.16
CA GLU A 493 -1.38 18.33 -0.73
C GLU A 493 -2.63 19.18 -0.48
N PHE A 494 -3.16 19.90 -1.48
CA PHE A 494 -4.26 20.85 -1.25
C PHE A 494 -5.53 20.17 -0.75
N ARG A 495 -5.99 19.11 -1.43
CA ARG A 495 -7.20 18.39 -1.02
C ARG A 495 -7.00 17.68 0.31
N PRO A 496 -5.91 16.90 0.53
CA PRO A 496 -5.64 16.31 1.84
C PRO A 496 -5.63 17.32 2.99
N ILE A 497 -5.02 18.49 2.81
CA ILE A 497 -5.01 19.55 3.82
C ILE A 497 -6.44 20.09 4.09
N ILE A 498 -7.20 20.36 3.03
CA ILE A 498 -8.58 20.87 3.14
C ILE A 498 -9.50 19.86 3.83
N ASP A 499 -9.41 18.59 3.44
CA ASP A 499 -10.19 17.52 4.05
C ASP A 499 -9.82 17.37 5.54
N ASN A 500 -8.55 17.56 5.90
CA ASN A 500 -8.12 17.55 7.30
C ASN A 500 -8.67 18.75 8.09
N MET A 501 -8.66 19.96 7.52
CA MET A 501 -9.30 21.13 8.15
C MET A 501 -10.79 20.89 8.39
N GLN A 502 -11.50 20.36 7.39
CA GLN A 502 -12.92 20.03 7.49
C GLN A 502 -13.20 19.00 8.58
N LYS A 503 -12.37 17.96 8.67
CA LYS A 503 -12.49 16.88 9.67
C LYS A 503 -12.37 17.40 11.11
N HIS A 504 -11.53 18.41 11.32
CA HIS A 504 -11.10 18.82 12.64
C HIS A 504 -11.72 20.12 13.18
N HIS A 505 -12.31 20.94 12.31
CA HIS A 505 -12.86 22.24 12.70
C HIS A 505 -14.35 22.31 12.38
N ASN A 506 -15.19 22.30 13.42
CA ASN A 506 -16.65 22.31 13.26
C ASN A 506 -17.19 23.58 12.59
N ASN A 507 -16.50 24.72 12.77
CA ASN A 507 -16.80 26.01 12.17
C ASN A 507 -16.14 26.21 10.78
N PHE A 508 -15.64 25.13 10.17
CA PHE A 508 -14.96 25.18 8.89
C PHE A 508 -15.81 25.87 7.79
N PRO A 509 -17.10 25.55 7.59
CA PRO A 509 -17.90 26.20 6.56
C PRO A 509 -17.99 27.72 6.73
N GLU A 510 -18.19 28.20 7.95
CA GLU A 510 -18.34 29.62 8.27
C GLU A 510 -17.04 30.38 8.03
N VAL A 511 -15.92 29.86 8.53
CA VAL A 511 -14.59 30.48 8.38
C VAL A 511 -14.22 30.59 6.91
N ILE A 512 -14.34 29.50 6.16
CA ILE A 512 -13.95 29.49 4.74
C ILE A 512 -14.86 30.38 3.90
N LYS A 513 -16.18 30.37 4.12
CA LYS A 513 -17.12 31.26 3.40
C LYS A 513 -16.79 32.72 3.65
N GLU A 514 -16.49 33.11 4.89
CA GLU A 514 -16.13 34.48 5.25
C GLU A 514 -14.76 34.89 4.67
N TYR A 515 -13.79 33.98 4.69
CA TYR A 515 -12.48 34.19 4.10
C TYR A 515 -12.56 34.46 2.59
N LEU A 516 -13.33 33.65 1.87
CA LEU A 516 -13.52 33.75 0.42
C LEU A 516 -14.31 35.00 -0.03
N LYS A 517 -14.95 35.74 0.89
CA LYS A 517 -15.50 37.08 0.61
C LYS A 517 -14.42 38.16 0.66
N SER A 518 -13.41 37.97 1.51
CA SER A 518 -12.35 38.95 1.78
C SER A 518 -11.16 38.80 0.82
N TYR A 519 -10.92 37.59 0.32
CA TYR A 519 -9.77 37.29 -0.53
C TYR A 519 -10.16 36.64 -1.86
N SER A 520 -9.44 37.03 -2.91
CA SER A 520 -9.46 36.40 -4.22
C SER A 520 -8.03 36.25 -4.74
N PHE A 521 -7.75 35.17 -5.45
CA PHE A 521 -6.42 34.87 -5.98
C PHE A 521 -6.42 34.80 -7.50
N GLU A 522 -5.53 35.58 -8.12
CA GLU A 522 -5.38 35.65 -9.58
C GLU A 522 -4.28 34.71 -10.11
N ASN A 523 -3.30 34.35 -9.27
CA ASN A 523 -2.27 33.39 -9.65
C ASN A 523 -2.84 31.96 -9.69
N LEU A 524 -2.29 31.11 -10.55
CA LEU A 524 -2.84 29.77 -10.82
C LEU A 524 -2.96 28.90 -9.57
N LYS A 525 -1.97 28.96 -8.69
CA LYS A 525 -1.90 28.11 -7.50
C LYS A 525 -2.93 28.54 -6.46
N GLY A 526 -3.04 29.83 -6.18
CA GLY A 526 -4.10 30.39 -5.33
C GLY A 526 -5.50 30.20 -5.92
N LEU A 527 -5.66 30.34 -7.24
CA LEU A 527 -6.93 30.06 -7.92
C LEU A 527 -7.35 28.60 -7.72
N TYR A 528 -6.42 27.65 -7.89
CA TYR A 528 -6.71 26.24 -7.66
C TYR A 528 -7.04 25.94 -6.19
N TRP A 529 -6.36 26.57 -5.25
CA TRP A 529 -6.70 26.50 -3.83
C TRP A 529 -8.15 26.95 -3.55
N SER A 530 -8.56 28.10 -4.10
CA SER A 530 -9.95 28.58 -3.99
C SER A 530 -10.95 27.60 -4.61
N ILE A 531 -10.62 26.97 -5.74
CA ILE A 531 -11.46 25.95 -6.37
C ILE A 531 -11.63 24.76 -5.43
N CYS A 532 -10.54 24.25 -4.84
CA CYS A 532 -10.59 23.13 -3.90
C CYS A 532 -11.42 23.45 -2.66
N LEU A 533 -11.29 24.64 -2.07
CA LEU A 533 -12.10 25.07 -0.92
C LEU A 533 -13.59 25.14 -1.26
N ARG A 534 -13.93 25.80 -2.38
CA ARG A 534 -15.33 25.92 -2.80
C ARG A 534 -15.95 24.58 -3.13
N GLU A 535 -15.20 23.71 -3.79
CA GLU A 535 -15.63 22.36 -4.12
C GLU A 535 -15.92 21.55 -2.86
N ASN A 536 -15.01 21.58 -1.87
CA ASN A 536 -15.20 20.89 -0.60
C ASN A 536 -16.50 21.35 0.10
N LEU A 537 -16.72 22.68 0.22
CA LEU A 537 -17.95 23.22 0.81
C LEU A 537 -19.22 22.82 0.04
N LEU A 538 -19.18 22.88 -1.29
CA LEU A 538 -20.31 22.44 -2.12
C LEU A 538 -20.61 20.96 -1.94
N MET A 539 -19.59 20.11 -1.82
CA MET A 539 -19.74 18.67 -1.57
C MET A 539 -20.39 18.39 -0.21
N MET A 540 -20.07 19.17 0.83
CA MET A 540 -20.72 19.06 2.14
C MET A 540 -22.23 19.39 2.06
N GLU A 541 -22.58 20.43 1.31
CA GLU A 541 -23.95 20.94 1.22
C GLU A 541 -24.76 20.28 0.08
N THR A 542 -24.17 19.39 -0.72
CA THR A 542 -24.78 18.90 -1.97
C THR A 542 -26.15 18.29 -1.77
N LYS A 543 -26.40 17.56 -0.67
CA LYS A 543 -27.71 16.96 -0.38
C LYS A 543 -28.79 18.00 -0.02
N ASN A 544 -28.37 19.11 0.59
CA ASN A 544 -29.26 20.15 1.13
C ASN A 544 -29.26 21.43 0.29
N PHE A 545 -28.57 21.46 -0.86
CA PHE A 545 -28.50 22.61 -1.75
C PHE A 545 -29.92 23.07 -2.13
N ALA A 546 -30.32 24.21 -1.58
CA ALA A 546 -31.68 24.72 -1.51
C ALA A 546 -31.95 25.82 -2.56
N ALA A 547 -30.96 26.13 -3.39
CA ALA A 547 -31.08 27.10 -4.49
C ALA A 547 -31.37 28.53 -4.02
N ASN A 548 -30.99 28.88 -2.80
CA ASN A 548 -31.08 30.27 -2.38
C ASN A 548 -30.07 31.13 -3.16
N GLU A 549 -30.29 32.44 -3.18
CA GLU A 549 -29.51 33.36 -4.02
C GLU A 549 -28.00 33.30 -3.71
N ASP A 550 -27.64 33.12 -2.44
CA ASP A 550 -26.25 33.08 -2.00
C ASP A 550 -25.55 31.76 -2.37
N GLU A 551 -26.21 30.61 -2.22
CA GLU A 551 -25.73 29.30 -2.67
C GLU A 551 -25.52 29.28 -4.19
N MET A 552 -26.44 29.87 -4.94
CA MET A 552 -26.33 29.96 -6.40
C MET A 552 -25.18 30.86 -6.82
N LYS A 553 -25.02 32.03 -6.19
CA LYS A 553 -23.84 32.90 -6.42
C LYS A 553 -22.54 32.17 -6.10
N PHE A 554 -22.50 31.43 -4.99
CA PHE A 554 -21.34 30.66 -4.58
C PHE A 554 -20.97 29.56 -5.59
N PHE A 555 -21.96 28.80 -6.05
CA PHE A 555 -21.77 27.76 -7.07
C PHE A 555 -21.32 28.34 -8.42
N ILE A 556 -21.94 29.43 -8.87
CA ILE A 556 -21.57 30.10 -10.13
C ILE A 556 -20.14 30.64 -10.06
N GLU A 557 -19.70 31.16 -8.91
CA GLU A 557 -18.33 31.61 -8.74
C GLU A 557 -17.33 30.43 -8.77
N TYR A 558 -17.65 29.31 -8.13
CA TYR A 558 -16.88 28.06 -8.28
C TYR A 558 -16.77 27.61 -9.73
N ALA A 559 -17.87 27.62 -10.47
CA ALA A 559 -17.91 27.25 -11.89
C ALA A 559 -17.07 28.21 -12.76
N ARG A 560 -17.15 29.52 -12.50
CA ARG A 560 -16.36 30.54 -13.19
C ARG A 560 -14.86 30.38 -12.94
N GLN A 561 -14.47 30.15 -11.68
CA GLN A 561 -13.08 29.91 -11.31
C GLN A 561 -12.54 28.61 -11.94
N SER A 562 -13.34 27.54 -11.91
CA SER A 562 -13.01 26.27 -12.56
C SER A 562 -12.79 26.44 -14.07
N ALA A 563 -13.68 27.17 -14.75
CA ALA A 563 -13.54 27.49 -16.17
C ALA A 563 -12.30 28.35 -16.48
N LYS A 564 -12.02 29.34 -15.62
CA LYS A 564 -10.81 30.17 -15.72
C LYS A 564 -9.56 29.31 -15.58
N TYR A 565 -9.50 28.45 -14.56
CA TYR A 565 -8.36 27.58 -14.31
C TYR A 565 -8.08 26.62 -15.47
N VAL A 566 -9.11 25.92 -15.96
CA VAL A 566 -9.00 25.01 -17.12
C VAL A 566 -8.44 25.72 -18.35
N ARG A 567 -8.92 26.93 -18.66
CA ARG A 567 -8.41 27.73 -19.79
C ARG A 567 -6.96 28.18 -19.61
N SER A 568 -6.50 28.33 -18.37
CA SER A 568 -5.13 28.78 -18.10
C SER A 568 -4.09 27.65 -18.14
N ILE A 569 -4.48 26.40 -17.82
CA ILE A 569 -3.53 25.28 -17.73
C ILE A 569 -3.52 24.39 -18.97
N PHE A 570 -4.60 24.37 -19.75
CA PHE A 570 -4.70 23.57 -20.98
C PHE A 570 -4.57 24.44 -22.23
N ARG A 571 -3.88 23.90 -23.24
CA ARG A 571 -3.87 24.51 -24.59
C ARG A 571 -5.27 24.46 -25.20
N SER A 572 -5.61 25.49 -25.97
CA SER A 572 -6.93 25.64 -26.61
C SER A 572 -7.36 24.45 -27.47
N GLU A 573 -6.40 23.73 -28.06
CA GLU A 573 -6.59 22.59 -28.94
C GLU A 573 -7.09 21.34 -28.21
N LEU A 574 -7.00 21.31 -26.88
CA LEU A 574 -7.61 20.28 -26.02
C LEU A 574 -9.01 20.69 -25.54
N LEU A 575 -9.38 21.97 -25.68
CA LEU A 575 -10.63 22.54 -25.19
C LEU A 575 -11.68 22.55 -26.31
N SER A 576 -11.98 21.37 -26.83
CA SER A 576 -13.06 21.14 -27.81
C SER A 576 -13.98 19.99 -27.34
N PRO A 577 -15.26 19.96 -27.76
CA PRO A 577 -16.20 18.93 -27.33
C PRO A 577 -15.76 17.48 -27.60
N ASP A 578 -14.99 17.24 -28.67
CA ASP A 578 -14.45 15.93 -29.04
C ASP A 578 -13.24 15.51 -28.19
N ARG A 579 -12.38 16.45 -27.80
CA ARG A 579 -11.11 16.16 -27.12
C ARG A 579 -11.15 16.29 -25.61
N VAL A 580 -12.06 17.11 -25.07
CA VAL A 580 -12.18 17.32 -23.62
C VAL A 580 -12.44 16.01 -22.86
N THR A 581 -12.96 14.99 -23.54
CA THR A 581 -13.19 13.64 -23.02
C THR A 581 -11.94 12.92 -22.53
N ILE A 582 -10.73 13.38 -22.86
CA ILE A 582 -9.47 12.81 -22.33
C ILE A 582 -9.08 13.42 -20.98
N LEU A 583 -9.65 14.58 -20.61
CA LEU A 583 -9.28 15.28 -19.37
C LEU A 583 -9.92 14.61 -18.14
N PRO A 584 -9.38 14.78 -16.93
CA PRO A 584 -10.07 14.41 -15.69
C PRO A 584 -11.46 15.07 -15.56
N ARG A 585 -12.39 14.40 -14.86
CA ARG A 585 -13.81 14.76 -14.73
C ARG A 585 -14.04 16.22 -14.29
N ALA A 586 -13.33 16.68 -13.26
CA ALA A 586 -13.43 18.04 -12.75
C ALA A 586 -13.06 19.12 -13.80
N TYR A 587 -12.08 18.83 -14.67
CA TYR A 587 -11.68 19.77 -15.73
C TYR A 587 -12.66 19.78 -16.91
N ARG A 588 -13.30 18.63 -17.20
CA ARG A 588 -14.42 18.58 -18.15
C ARG A 588 -15.58 19.43 -17.66
N PHE A 589 -15.91 19.31 -16.37
CA PHE A 589 -16.90 20.17 -15.73
C PHE A 589 -16.54 21.65 -15.88
N GLY A 590 -15.30 22.06 -15.56
CA GLY A 590 -14.85 23.44 -15.74
C GLY A 590 -14.97 23.93 -17.19
N PHE A 591 -14.63 23.10 -18.17
CA PHE A 591 -14.81 23.44 -19.59
C PHE A 591 -16.29 23.66 -19.96
N TYR A 592 -17.16 22.69 -19.68
CA TYR A 592 -18.58 22.78 -20.07
C TYR A 592 -19.31 23.89 -19.31
N MET A 593 -19.03 24.09 -18.02
CA MET A 593 -19.57 25.23 -17.28
C MET A 593 -19.09 26.55 -17.85
N GLY A 594 -17.83 26.65 -18.27
CA GLY A 594 -17.32 27.84 -18.95
C GLY A 594 -18.06 28.15 -20.26
N GLN A 595 -18.39 27.11 -21.05
CA GLN A 595 -19.20 27.26 -22.26
C GLN A 595 -20.65 27.64 -21.95
N ALA A 596 -21.24 27.09 -20.89
CA ALA A 596 -22.58 27.45 -20.44
C ALA A 596 -22.62 28.94 -20.04
N LEU A 597 -21.75 29.37 -19.13
CA LEU A 597 -21.71 30.77 -18.68
C LEU A 597 -21.50 31.77 -19.83
N ALA A 598 -20.62 31.45 -20.79
CA ALA A 598 -20.43 32.29 -21.98
C ALA A 598 -21.66 32.33 -22.91
N ALA A 599 -22.44 31.24 -23.00
CA ALA A 599 -23.69 31.20 -23.75
C ALA A 599 -24.79 32.01 -23.06
N GLN A 600 -24.85 31.97 -21.73
CA GLN A 600 -25.77 32.77 -20.93
C GLN A 600 -25.55 34.26 -21.15
N GLU A 601 -24.29 34.72 -21.14
CA GLU A 601 -23.93 36.12 -21.42
C GLU A 601 -24.36 36.57 -22.83
N LYS A 602 -24.41 35.65 -23.79
CA LYS A 602 -24.84 35.89 -25.18
C LYS A 602 -26.35 35.68 -25.40
N SER A 603 -27.12 35.38 -24.35
CA SER A 603 -28.53 35.00 -24.46
C SER A 603 -28.79 33.80 -25.39
N ASP A 604 -27.83 32.87 -25.49
CA ASP A 604 -27.97 31.63 -26.27
C ASP A 604 -28.46 30.49 -25.37
N SER A 605 -29.79 30.38 -25.26
CA SER A 605 -30.49 29.38 -24.45
C SER A 605 -30.18 27.92 -24.83
N GLU A 606 -29.99 27.64 -26.12
CA GLU A 606 -29.75 26.28 -26.60
C GLU A 606 -28.35 25.79 -26.20
N SER A 607 -27.33 26.61 -26.44
CA SER A 607 -25.97 26.30 -26.03
C SER A 607 -25.82 26.26 -24.50
N TYR A 608 -26.52 27.12 -23.77
CA TYR A 608 -26.54 27.10 -22.31
C TYR A 608 -27.02 25.73 -21.77
N LEU A 609 -28.21 25.30 -22.18
CA LEU A 609 -28.80 24.01 -21.77
C LEU A 609 -27.93 22.83 -22.15
N ARG A 610 -27.43 22.82 -23.40
CA ARG A 610 -26.58 21.74 -23.90
C ARG A 610 -25.33 21.56 -23.04
N ASN A 611 -24.66 22.66 -22.71
CA ASN A 611 -23.43 22.62 -21.93
C ASN A 611 -23.68 22.31 -20.44
N LEU A 612 -24.77 22.79 -19.84
CA LEU A 612 -25.16 22.35 -18.49
C LEU A 612 -25.39 20.84 -18.41
N ARG A 613 -26.06 20.24 -19.42
CA ARG A 613 -26.27 18.78 -19.49
C ARG A 613 -24.96 18.01 -19.66
N PHE A 614 -23.98 18.56 -20.38
CA PHE A 614 -22.65 17.96 -20.46
C PHE A 614 -21.85 18.10 -19.15
N ALA A 615 -21.94 19.24 -18.48
CA ALA A 615 -21.35 19.44 -17.16
C ALA A 615 -21.92 18.44 -16.14
N LEU A 616 -23.24 18.24 -16.13
CA LEU A 616 -23.96 17.27 -15.30
C LEU A 616 -23.40 15.85 -15.49
N LYS A 617 -23.18 15.42 -16.73
CA LYS A 617 -22.63 14.08 -17.02
C LYS A 617 -21.15 13.95 -16.69
N SER A 618 -20.43 15.06 -16.58
CA SER A 618 -18.98 15.06 -16.47
C SER A 618 -18.50 14.87 -15.03
N TYR A 619 -19.24 15.40 -14.05
CA TYR A 619 -18.80 15.40 -12.66
C TYR A 619 -19.95 15.22 -11.66
N GLU A 620 -20.06 13.98 -11.16
CA GLU A 620 -21.16 13.52 -10.32
C GLU A 620 -21.32 14.32 -9.02
N GLY A 621 -20.21 14.77 -8.42
CA GLY A 621 -20.22 15.56 -7.19
C GLY A 621 -20.97 16.89 -7.30
N MET A 622 -21.18 17.40 -8.53
CA MET A 622 -21.89 18.67 -8.78
C MET A 622 -23.28 18.46 -9.40
N ASN A 623 -23.80 17.23 -9.39
CA ASN A 623 -25.08 16.92 -10.03
C ASN A 623 -26.23 17.77 -9.50
N ARG A 624 -26.35 17.88 -8.17
CA ARG A 624 -27.48 18.58 -7.55
C ARG A 624 -27.48 20.08 -7.87
N PRO A 625 -26.38 20.85 -7.69
CA PRO A 625 -26.34 22.25 -8.10
C PRO A 625 -26.65 22.48 -9.59
N ILE A 626 -26.16 21.60 -10.48
CA ILE A 626 -26.41 21.71 -11.92
C ILE A 626 -27.88 21.41 -12.25
N SER A 627 -28.48 20.37 -11.64
CA SER A 627 -29.90 20.06 -11.82
C SER A 627 -30.79 21.21 -11.36
N VAL A 628 -30.44 21.85 -10.24
CA VAL A 628 -31.17 23.05 -9.76
C VAL A 628 -31.07 24.20 -10.75
N LEU A 629 -29.90 24.45 -11.35
CA LEU A 629 -29.74 25.45 -12.42
C LEU A 629 -30.58 25.13 -13.66
N LEU A 630 -30.64 23.85 -14.04
CA LEU A 630 -31.47 23.38 -15.14
C LEU A 630 -32.96 23.60 -14.84
N ASP A 631 -33.43 23.19 -13.65
CA ASP A 631 -34.83 23.36 -13.24
C ASP A 631 -35.22 24.85 -13.20
N TYR A 632 -34.35 25.71 -12.66
CA TYR A 632 -34.57 27.15 -12.61
C TYR A 632 -34.70 27.74 -14.02
N PHE A 633 -33.77 27.38 -14.91
CA PHE A 633 -33.80 27.84 -16.30
C PHE A 633 -35.05 27.35 -17.05
N GLU A 634 -35.43 26.08 -16.87
CA GLU A 634 -36.63 25.52 -17.49
C GLU A 634 -37.92 26.20 -17.00
N GLN A 635 -37.98 26.57 -15.72
CA GLN A 635 -39.11 27.34 -15.16
C GLN A 635 -39.18 28.75 -15.74
N GLU A 636 -38.04 29.46 -15.83
CA GLU A 636 -38.00 30.80 -16.44
C GLU A 636 -38.41 30.77 -17.91
N GLU A 637 -37.90 29.81 -18.69
CA GLU A 637 -38.29 29.64 -20.10
C GLU A 637 -39.76 29.27 -20.24
N LYS A 638 -40.29 28.39 -19.38
CA LYS A 638 -41.72 28.06 -19.38
C LYS A 638 -42.57 29.30 -19.11
N LEU A 639 -42.23 30.08 -18.09
CA LEU A 639 -42.93 31.33 -17.79
C LEU A 639 -42.84 32.33 -18.95
N ARG A 640 -41.68 32.41 -19.61
CA ARG A 640 -41.47 33.26 -20.79
C ARG A 640 -42.36 32.83 -21.96
N ARG A 641 -42.48 31.52 -22.21
CA ARG A 641 -43.36 30.95 -23.23
C ARG A 641 -44.84 31.17 -22.90
N GLU A 642 -45.25 30.93 -21.66
CA GLU A 642 -46.63 31.17 -21.21
C GLU A 642 -47.02 32.65 -21.39
N LYS A 643 -46.14 33.57 -21.00
CA LYS A 643 -46.33 35.02 -21.24
C LYS A 643 -46.42 35.34 -22.74
N ALA A 644 -45.58 34.72 -23.57
CA ALA A 644 -45.62 34.92 -25.03
C ALA A 644 -46.92 34.35 -25.66
N GLU A 645 -47.40 33.20 -25.19
CA GLU A 645 -48.67 32.61 -25.65
C GLU A 645 -49.89 33.44 -25.22
N GLU A 646 -49.91 33.92 -23.97
CA GLU A 646 -50.94 34.81 -23.47
C GLU A 646 -50.97 36.12 -24.25
N PHE A 647 -49.79 36.70 -24.48
CA PHE A 647 -49.62 37.88 -25.33
C PHE A 647 -50.16 37.64 -26.74
N ASN A 648 -49.83 36.51 -27.37
CA ASN A 648 -50.33 36.16 -28.71
C ASN A 648 -51.85 35.94 -28.75
N LYS A 649 -52.45 35.36 -27.70
CA LYS A 649 -53.91 35.22 -27.58
C LYS A 649 -54.59 36.58 -27.47
N LEU A 650 -54.06 37.46 -26.62
CA LEU A 650 -54.56 38.82 -26.46
C LEU A 650 -54.44 39.60 -27.76
N ALA A 651 -53.28 39.53 -28.43
CA ALA A 651 -53.05 40.12 -29.74
C ALA A 651 -54.10 39.64 -30.75
N LYS A 652 -54.41 38.34 -30.80
CA LYS A 652 -55.47 37.81 -31.69
C LYS A 652 -56.85 38.40 -31.39
N GLN A 653 -57.23 38.54 -30.13
CA GLN A 653 -58.51 39.18 -29.75
C GLN A 653 -58.56 40.66 -30.15
N VAL A 654 -57.45 41.38 -29.97
CA VAL A 654 -57.32 42.77 -30.40
C VAL A 654 -57.44 42.87 -31.93
N LYS A 655 -56.78 41.98 -32.68
CA LYS A 655 -56.91 41.92 -34.15
C LYS A 655 -58.35 41.67 -34.61
N GLU A 656 -59.09 40.75 -33.97
CA GLU A 656 -60.50 40.53 -34.29
C GLU A 656 -61.37 41.76 -33.98
N ARG A 657 -61.10 42.44 -32.86
CA ARG A 657 -61.78 43.71 -32.54
C ARG A 657 -61.51 44.78 -33.61
N ILE A 658 -60.27 44.88 -34.09
CA ILE A 658 -59.91 45.79 -35.19
C ILE A 658 -60.69 45.43 -36.46
N LYS A 659 -60.76 44.14 -36.84
CA LYS A 659 -61.55 43.69 -38.00
C LYS A 659 -63.03 44.06 -37.89
N ILE A 660 -63.63 43.87 -36.71
CA ILE A 660 -65.03 44.25 -36.46
C ILE A 660 -65.22 45.76 -36.63
N LEU A 661 -64.36 46.58 -36.03
CA LEU A 661 -64.43 48.04 -36.15
C LEU A 661 -64.31 48.51 -37.60
N ILE A 662 -63.39 47.90 -38.38
CA ILE A 662 -63.25 48.18 -39.82
C ILE A 662 -64.53 47.80 -40.57
N SER A 663 -65.11 46.62 -40.32
CA SER A 663 -66.34 46.17 -40.98
C SER A 663 -67.57 47.03 -40.68
N GLN A 664 -67.58 47.71 -39.53
CA GLN A 664 -68.65 48.64 -39.11
C GLN A 664 -68.42 50.09 -39.62
N GLY A 665 -67.36 50.34 -40.39
CA GLY A 665 -67.00 51.68 -40.88
C GLY A 665 -66.38 52.60 -39.82
N LYS A 666 -66.05 52.09 -38.62
CA LYS A 666 -65.48 52.85 -37.50
C LYS A 666 -63.95 52.97 -37.62
N LEU A 667 -63.48 53.55 -38.73
CA LEU A 667 -62.05 53.56 -39.09
C LEU A 667 -61.16 54.32 -38.09
N LYS A 668 -61.66 55.41 -37.48
CA LYS A 668 -60.89 56.21 -36.51
C LYS A 668 -60.62 55.46 -35.19
N GLU A 669 -61.61 54.72 -34.70
CA GLU A 669 -61.46 53.85 -33.52
C GLU A 669 -60.56 52.64 -33.83
N ALA A 670 -60.75 52.03 -35.01
CA ALA A 670 -59.88 50.95 -35.47
C ALA A 670 -58.42 51.39 -35.57
N GLY A 671 -58.16 52.60 -36.06
CA GLY A 671 -56.81 53.18 -36.14
C GLY A 671 -56.13 53.36 -34.79
N GLN A 672 -56.86 53.83 -33.76
CA GLN A 672 -56.30 53.97 -32.40
C GLN A 672 -55.85 52.64 -31.80
N VAL A 673 -56.69 51.60 -31.94
CA VAL A 673 -56.37 50.26 -31.43
C VAL A 673 -55.25 49.62 -32.26
N THR A 674 -55.23 49.86 -33.57
CA THR A 674 -54.16 49.40 -34.47
C THR A 674 -52.81 50.00 -34.10
N ALA A 675 -52.74 51.31 -33.81
CA ALA A 675 -51.50 51.97 -33.40
C ALA A 675 -50.94 51.40 -32.08
N GLN A 676 -51.81 51.09 -31.11
CA GLN A 676 -51.41 50.45 -29.86
C GLN A 676 -50.85 49.05 -30.07
N LEU A 677 -51.48 48.25 -30.95
CA LEU A 677 -50.99 46.91 -31.27
C LEU A 677 -49.69 46.96 -32.10
N ALA A 678 -49.54 47.97 -32.97
CA ALA A 678 -48.35 48.18 -33.79
C ALA A 678 -47.11 48.58 -32.98
N ALA A 679 -47.27 49.26 -31.85
CA ALA A 679 -46.16 49.53 -30.93
C ALA A 679 -45.58 48.24 -30.31
N LEU A 680 -46.40 47.18 -30.21
CA LEU A 680 -46.01 45.90 -29.60
C LEU A 680 -45.64 44.83 -30.64
N MET A 681 -46.26 44.87 -31.83
CA MET A 681 -46.07 43.91 -32.93
C MET A 681 -45.97 44.61 -34.29
N PRO A 682 -44.94 45.44 -34.51
CA PRO A 682 -44.86 46.31 -35.69
C PRO A 682 -44.80 45.56 -37.02
N ASN A 683 -44.23 44.36 -37.02
CA ASN A 683 -43.98 43.55 -38.21
C ASN A 683 -45.03 42.45 -38.43
N ASP A 684 -46.08 42.41 -37.63
CA ASP A 684 -47.13 41.40 -37.79
C ASP A 684 -47.96 41.66 -39.07
N PRO A 685 -48.15 40.67 -39.96
CA PRO A 685 -48.82 40.88 -41.26
C PRO A 685 -50.23 41.46 -41.17
N ASP A 686 -51.01 41.06 -40.15
CA ASP A 686 -52.36 41.59 -39.95
C ASP A 686 -52.30 43.04 -39.48
N VAL A 687 -51.34 43.37 -38.60
CA VAL A 687 -51.14 44.73 -38.09
C VAL A 687 -50.73 45.66 -39.22
N VAL A 688 -49.79 45.26 -40.07
CA VAL A 688 -49.38 46.03 -41.26
C VAL A 688 -50.59 46.31 -42.15
N LYS A 689 -51.43 45.28 -42.40
CA LYS A 689 -52.65 45.43 -43.19
C LYS A 689 -53.68 46.36 -42.54
N PHE A 690 -53.86 46.27 -41.22
CA PHE A 690 -54.76 47.17 -40.50
C PHE A 690 -54.26 48.61 -40.53
N ARG A 691 -52.95 48.85 -40.49
CA ARG A 691 -52.37 50.20 -40.60
C ARG A 691 -52.73 50.86 -41.92
N THR A 692 -52.63 50.13 -43.04
CA THR A 692 -53.06 50.60 -44.36
C THR A 692 -54.57 50.87 -44.41
N LEU A 693 -55.40 49.96 -43.88
CA LEU A 693 -56.87 50.11 -43.90
C LEU A 693 -57.41 51.21 -43.00
N THR A 694 -56.65 51.63 -41.99
CA THR A 694 -57.06 52.64 -41.01
C THR A 694 -56.33 53.98 -41.18
N HIS A 695 -55.50 54.11 -42.22
CA HIS A 695 -54.63 55.27 -42.46
C HIS A 695 -53.73 55.61 -41.26
N THR A 696 -53.20 54.58 -40.59
CA THR A 696 -52.26 54.68 -39.47
C THR A 696 -50.88 54.14 -39.83
N GLU A 697 -50.48 54.33 -41.09
CA GLU A 697 -49.16 53.99 -41.61
C GLU A 697 -48.06 54.68 -40.78
N PRO A 698 -46.92 54.01 -40.57
CA PRO A 698 -45.87 54.53 -39.71
C PRO A 698 -45.30 55.82 -40.27
N ASP A 699 -45.13 56.83 -39.39
CA ASP A 699 -44.45 58.07 -39.76
C ASP A 699 -42.92 57.89 -39.79
N MET A 700 -42.20 58.89 -40.30
CA MET A 700 -40.72 58.86 -40.37
C MET A 700 -40.05 58.69 -39.00
N LYS A 701 -40.75 59.02 -37.91
CA LYS A 701 -40.25 58.93 -36.54
C LYS A 701 -40.35 57.50 -36.01
N GLU A 702 -41.44 56.80 -36.31
CA GLU A 702 -41.60 55.37 -36.03
C GLU A 702 -40.65 54.50 -36.88
N LEU A 703 -40.46 54.84 -38.16
CA LEU A 703 -39.52 54.11 -39.03
C LEU A 703 -38.08 54.24 -38.56
N ALA A 704 -37.69 55.41 -38.04
CA ALA A 704 -36.34 55.64 -37.50
C ALA A 704 -36.07 54.84 -36.21
N ALA A 705 -37.10 54.55 -35.41
CA ALA A 705 -36.98 53.77 -34.18
C ALA A 705 -36.76 52.26 -34.40
N GLN A 706 -36.92 51.78 -35.64
CA GLN A 706 -36.77 50.36 -36.01
C GLN A 706 -35.47 50.03 -36.74
N LEU A 707 -34.60 51.02 -36.98
CA LEU A 707 -33.26 50.78 -37.52
C LEU A 707 -32.36 50.20 -36.42
N PRO A 708 -31.50 49.20 -36.73
CA PRO A 708 -30.55 48.67 -35.75
C PRO A 708 -29.63 49.80 -35.27
N GLN A 709 -29.49 49.97 -33.95
CA GLN A 709 -28.44 50.79 -33.34
C GLN A 709 -27.09 50.10 -33.40
#